data_AF-A0A6A8MCW2-F1
#
_entry.id   AF-A0A6A8MCW2-F1
#
_cell.length_a   1.000
_cell.length_b   1.000
_cell.length_c   1.000
_cell.angle_alpha   90.00
_cell.angle_beta   90.00
_cell.angle_gamma   90.00
#
_symmetry.space_group_name_H-M   'P 1'
#
loop_
_entity.id
_entity.type
_entity.pdbx_description
1 polymer ?
#
loop_
_entity_poly.entity_id
_entity_poly.type
_entity_poly.pdbx_seq_one_letter_code
_entity_poly.pdbx_strand_id
1 'polypeptide(L)'
;MRVAIFASGNGTNYEALAERFQSGDLPGELALLFCDHPDAPVIKRAEKFNTPVVTFTVKSCGGKQAYEEKILQVLHEYRIDFIAMAGYMRVIGPTILNDYEGRIVNLHPAMLPDYPGLHAIERSFADRSERSGVTVHYIDAGLDDGPVIAQKHVPIKDDDTEETFEARLHACEHELYPAALKDVLTKFEAEIKESNKQMKRALVSVSDKSNLVPFVKGLEENGFEIVSTGGTKKVLDEAGVKTISVEDVTGFPEILDGRVKTLNPYIHGGLLARRELPSHVETLKKHHITPIDLVCVNLYPFKQTIEKPDVTLADAIENIDIGGPSMVRSAAKNYRDVTIVTDKADYDKVLEEIKENGATTLETRAELAAKAFRLTASYDALISQYLSKQVGVEAPEKLTLTYDLKETMRYGENGHQKAWLYEDALPKSYSILEAEQLNGKKLSYNNIKDADEALRCIREFDDKPTVVAMKHMNPCGIGQGDTLEEAWDRAYEADSVSIFGGVIALNRKVDLATAKKMHKIFLEIIIAPDYDEDALEALKTKKKNMRILKLDFSKKDEPTRHETVSVMGGLLMQDQDVLAEDASDWECVTAVKPTEDQLKSLMFAWKAVKHAKSNAIVVANDERTLGVGEGQPNRIDSEKIAIDHAGDALDERAVIASDAFFPFSDCVEYAGKHGIKAIVQPGGSVRDQESIDMANKYGIAMVFTGVRHFRH
;
A
#
# COMPACT_ATOMS: atom_id res chain seq x y z
N MET A 1 9.49 -19.28 -29.30
CA MET A 1 10.75 -20.00 -29.09
C MET A 1 11.90 -19.10 -29.52
N ARG A 2 12.76 -18.71 -28.58
CA ARG A 2 13.94 -17.87 -28.77
C ARG A 2 15.20 -18.71 -28.52
N VAL A 3 16.14 -18.70 -29.46
CA VAL A 3 17.34 -19.54 -29.42
C VAL A 3 18.58 -18.67 -29.23
N ALA A 4 19.47 -19.09 -28.33
CA ALA A 4 20.82 -18.51 -28.22
C ALA A 4 21.85 -19.43 -28.87
N ILE A 5 22.81 -18.85 -29.60
CA ILE A 5 23.98 -19.56 -30.09
C ILE A 5 25.18 -19.23 -29.22
N PHE A 6 25.92 -20.26 -28.78
CA PHE A 6 27.16 -20.11 -28.02
C PHE A 6 28.35 -20.43 -28.93
N ALA A 7 29.35 -19.55 -28.97
CA ALA A 7 30.55 -19.75 -29.79
C ALA A 7 31.79 -19.09 -29.17
N SER A 8 32.98 -19.57 -29.52
CA SER A 8 34.26 -19.04 -29.01
C SER A 8 35.23 -18.55 -30.08
N GLY A 9 35.06 -18.97 -31.34
CA GLY A 9 36.08 -18.84 -32.40
C GLY A 9 35.63 -18.15 -33.68
N ASN A 10 36.01 -18.74 -34.83
CA ASN A 10 35.81 -18.17 -36.18
C ASN A 10 34.33 -17.93 -36.53
N GLY A 11 33.42 -18.80 -36.07
CA GLY A 11 31.98 -18.61 -36.22
C GLY A 11 31.38 -19.03 -37.57
N THR A 12 32.04 -19.89 -38.35
CA THR A 12 31.47 -20.43 -39.60
C THR A 12 30.20 -21.24 -39.35
N ASN A 13 30.19 -22.06 -38.30
CA ASN A 13 28.99 -22.79 -37.86
C ASN A 13 27.87 -21.86 -37.37
N TYR A 14 28.21 -20.76 -36.71
CA TYR A 14 27.24 -19.73 -36.34
C TYR A 14 26.59 -19.12 -37.60
N GLU A 15 27.39 -18.75 -38.61
CA GLU A 15 26.88 -18.16 -39.85
C GLU A 15 25.95 -19.13 -40.58
N ALA A 16 26.32 -20.42 -40.68
CA ALA A 16 25.45 -21.46 -41.25
C ALA A 16 24.10 -21.57 -40.52
N LEU A 17 24.07 -21.52 -39.19
CA LEU A 17 22.83 -21.53 -38.42
C LEU A 17 22.03 -20.23 -38.59
N ALA A 18 22.70 -19.07 -38.54
CA ALA A 18 22.06 -17.76 -38.67
C ALA A 18 21.36 -17.58 -40.03
N GLU A 19 21.97 -18.06 -41.12
CA GLU A 19 21.34 -18.10 -42.45
C GLU A 19 20.05 -18.93 -42.46
N ARG A 20 20.03 -20.07 -41.74
CA ARG A 20 18.84 -20.93 -41.65
C ARG A 20 17.74 -20.36 -40.76
N PHE A 21 18.08 -19.63 -39.70
CA PHE A 21 17.08 -18.85 -38.95
C PHE A 21 16.52 -17.70 -39.78
N GLN A 22 17.37 -16.94 -40.48
CA GLN A 22 16.94 -15.80 -41.29
C GLN A 22 16.07 -16.20 -42.48
N SER A 23 16.35 -17.37 -43.10
CA SER A 23 15.53 -17.93 -44.17
C SER A 23 14.27 -18.64 -43.69
N GLY A 24 14.10 -18.86 -42.38
CA GLY A 24 12.98 -19.57 -41.79
C GLY A 24 13.04 -21.10 -41.92
N ASP A 25 14.19 -21.66 -42.30
CA ASP A 25 14.40 -23.11 -42.37
C ASP A 25 14.50 -23.75 -40.98
N LEU A 26 15.05 -23.01 -40.01
CA LEU A 26 15.01 -23.35 -38.58
C LEU A 26 13.82 -22.66 -37.89
N PRO A 27 13.02 -23.38 -37.09
CA PRO A 27 11.92 -22.76 -36.36
C PRO A 27 12.43 -21.92 -35.18
N GLY A 28 11.71 -20.84 -34.86
CA GLY A 28 12.05 -19.92 -33.77
C GLY A 28 12.83 -18.69 -34.22
N GLU A 29 13.23 -17.87 -33.24
CA GLU A 29 13.99 -16.63 -33.44
C GLU A 29 15.42 -16.81 -32.92
N LEU A 30 16.43 -16.46 -33.73
CA LEU A 30 17.80 -16.31 -33.27
C LEU A 30 17.91 -15.01 -32.45
N ALA A 31 17.83 -15.15 -31.13
CA ALA A 31 17.66 -14.03 -30.21
C ALA A 31 18.97 -13.49 -29.63
N LEU A 32 20.03 -14.30 -29.60
CA LEU A 32 21.29 -13.97 -28.95
C LEU A 32 22.46 -14.78 -29.51
N LEU A 33 23.60 -14.12 -29.73
CA LEU A 33 24.92 -14.75 -29.74
C LEU A 33 25.59 -14.47 -28.40
N PHE A 34 25.95 -15.52 -27.68
CA PHE A 34 26.87 -15.43 -26.55
C PHE A 34 28.27 -15.86 -26.98
N CYS A 35 29.25 -14.99 -26.74
CA CYS A 35 30.65 -15.28 -27.04
C CYS A 35 31.54 -15.03 -25.83
N ASP A 36 32.34 -16.02 -25.43
CA ASP A 36 33.24 -15.91 -24.27
C ASP A 36 34.56 -15.19 -24.59
N HIS A 37 34.76 -14.82 -25.86
CA HIS A 37 35.91 -14.07 -26.36
C HIS A 37 35.43 -12.75 -27.01
N PRO A 38 35.66 -11.59 -26.35
CA PRO A 38 35.19 -10.28 -26.85
C PRO A 38 35.74 -9.86 -28.22
N ASP A 39 36.83 -10.46 -28.68
CA ASP A 39 37.50 -10.13 -29.95
C ASP A 39 37.35 -11.23 -31.01
N ALA A 40 36.48 -12.23 -30.78
CA ALA A 40 36.34 -13.37 -31.69
C ALA A 40 35.71 -12.97 -33.04
N PRO A 41 36.17 -13.55 -34.17
CA PRO A 41 35.63 -13.24 -35.50
C PRO A 41 34.12 -13.47 -35.65
N VAL A 42 33.52 -14.38 -34.86
CA VAL A 42 32.07 -14.65 -34.87
C VAL A 42 31.22 -13.41 -34.59
N ILE A 43 31.73 -12.44 -33.82
CA ILE A 43 31.02 -11.20 -33.48
C ILE A 43 30.71 -10.39 -34.76
N LYS A 44 31.70 -10.25 -35.65
CA LYS A 44 31.52 -9.59 -36.95
C LYS A 44 30.57 -10.34 -37.87
N ARG A 45 30.51 -11.68 -37.74
CA ARG A 45 29.53 -12.47 -38.50
C ARG A 45 28.12 -12.19 -37.97
N ALA A 46 27.93 -12.10 -36.66
CA ALA A 46 26.63 -11.80 -36.04
C ALA A 46 26.06 -10.44 -36.43
N GLU A 47 26.92 -9.43 -36.57
CA GLU A 47 26.53 -8.09 -37.08
C GLU A 47 25.81 -8.18 -38.43
N LYS A 48 26.25 -9.06 -39.34
CA LYS A 48 25.60 -9.24 -40.66
C LYS A 48 24.14 -9.69 -40.57
N PHE A 49 23.78 -10.39 -39.50
CA PHE A 49 22.44 -10.94 -39.27
C PHE A 49 21.63 -10.12 -38.27
N ASN A 50 22.16 -8.97 -37.81
CA ASN A 50 21.56 -8.14 -36.75
C ASN A 50 21.28 -8.93 -35.46
N THR A 51 22.07 -9.96 -35.16
CA THR A 51 21.88 -10.76 -33.94
C THR A 51 22.50 -10.03 -32.75
N PRO A 52 21.76 -9.81 -31.66
CA PRO A 52 22.34 -9.24 -30.44
C PRO A 52 23.52 -10.07 -29.94
N VAL A 53 24.61 -9.41 -29.54
CA VAL A 53 25.82 -10.06 -29.06
C VAL A 53 26.08 -9.67 -27.61
N VAL A 54 26.30 -10.66 -26.76
CA VAL A 54 26.76 -10.45 -25.39
C VAL A 54 28.09 -11.17 -25.20
N THR A 55 29.08 -10.44 -24.67
CA THR A 55 30.41 -10.99 -24.40
C THR A 55 30.90 -10.63 -23.01
N PHE A 56 31.49 -11.62 -22.34
CA PHE A 56 32.27 -11.45 -21.13
C PHE A 56 33.09 -12.71 -20.89
N THR A 57 34.14 -12.59 -20.10
CA THR A 57 35.07 -13.69 -19.77
C THR A 57 34.86 -14.15 -18.33
N VAL A 58 35.30 -15.38 -18.02
CA VAL A 58 35.35 -15.88 -16.62
C VAL A 58 36.12 -14.92 -15.72
N LYS A 59 37.25 -14.38 -16.22
CA LYS A 59 38.08 -13.42 -15.49
C LYS A 59 37.31 -12.13 -15.15
N SER A 60 36.52 -11.61 -16.10
CA SER A 60 35.71 -10.41 -15.87
C SER A 60 34.56 -10.60 -14.88
N CYS A 61 34.16 -11.85 -14.59
CA CYS A 61 33.07 -12.17 -13.67
C CYS A 61 33.55 -12.57 -12.27
N GLY A 62 34.87 -12.71 -12.05
CA GLY A 62 35.42 -13.05 -10.73
C GLY A 62 35.39 -14.55 -10.36
N GLY A 63 35.09 -15.44 -11.31
CA GLY A 63 35.10 -16.90 -11.09
C GLY A 63 34.14 -17.67 -12.00
N LYS A 64 34.26 -19.02 -12.01
CA LYS A 64 33.41 -19.90 -12.85
C LYS A 64 31.93 -19.80 -12.46
N GLN A 65 31.62 -19.84 -11.17
CA GLN A 65 30.24 -19.77 -10.69
C GLN A 65 29.56 -18.44 -11.08
N ALA A 66 30.19 -17.31 -10.75
CA ALA A 66 29.67 -15.99 -11.10
C ALA A 66 29.57 -15.77 -12.63
N TYR A 67 30.43 -16.42 -13.41
CA TYR A 67 30.34 -16.43 -14.86
C TYR A 67 29.08 -17.15 -15.35
N GLU A 68 28.76 -18.32 -14.82
CA GLU A 68 27.55 -19.06 -15.19
C GLU A 68 26.27 -18.36 -14.70
N GLU A 69 26.27 -17.79 -13.50
CA GLU A 69 25.16 -16.99 -12.99
C GLU A 69 24.87 -15.77 -13.89
N LYS A 70 25.93 -15.12 -14.39
CA LYS A 70 25.80 -13.99 -15.32
C LYS A 70 25.28 -14.43 -16.69
N ILE A 71 25.73 -15.59 -17.19
CA ILE A 71 25.15 -16.18 -18.42
C ILE A 71 23.67 -16.40 -18.20
N LEU A 72 23.28 -17.03 -17.10
CA LEU A 72 21.88 -17.33 -16.80
C LEU A 72 21.02 -16.06 -16.72
N GLN A 73 21.53 -15.00 -16.09
CA GLN A 73 20.87 -13.69 -16.07
C GLN A 73 20.62 -13.15 -17.49
N VAL A 74 21.62 -13.22 -18.37
CA VAL A 74 21.49 -12.77 -19.77
C VAL A 74 20.50 -13.64 -20.52
N LEU A 75 20.54 -14.96 -20.35
CA LEU A 75 19.57 -15.86 -20.96
C LEU A 75 18.13 -15.52 -20.54
N HIS A 76 17.91 -15.16 -19.27
CA HIS A 76 16.62 -14.70 -18.78
C HIS A 76 16.21 -13.33 -19.35
N GLU A 77 17.13 -12.37 -19.42
CA GLU A 77 16.89 -11.05 -20.00
C GLU A 77 16.44 -11.15 -21.47
N TYR A 78 17.09 -12.02 -22.24
CA TYR A 78 16.77 -12.27 -23.65
C TYR A 78 15.65 -13.31 -23.84
N ARG A 79 15.08 -13.84 -22.75
CA ARG A 79 14.01 -14.86 -22.74
C ARG A 79 14.34 -16.09 -23.59
N ILE A 80 15.55 -16.62 -23.45
CA ILE A 80 16.05 -17.74 -24.25
C ILE A 80 15.39 -19.05 -23.81
N ASP A 81 14.82 -19.78 -24.77
CA ASP A 81 14.16 -21.06 -24.55
C ASP A 81 15.09 -22.27 -24.79
N PHE A 82 16.07 -22.11 -25.70
CA PHE A 82 16.95 -23.19 -26.18
C PHE A 82 18.36 -22.67 -26.50
N ILE A 83 19.38 -23.51 -26.29
CA ILE A 83 20.79 -23.16 -26.53
C ILE A 83 21.40 -24.09 -27.59
N ALA A 84 22.01 -23.50 -28.62
CA ALA A 84 22.78 -24.21 -29.64
C ALA A 84 24.26 -23.84 -29.54
N MET A 85 25.12 -24.78 -29.19
CA MET A 85 26.57 -24.58 -29.10
C MET A 85 27.21 -24.86 -30.46
N ALA A 86 27.91 -23.87 -31.01
CA ALA A 86 28.51 -23.90 -32.34
C ALA A 86 30.00 -23.54 -32.23
N GLY A 87 30.81 -24.47 -31.70
CA GLY A 87 32.24 -24.24 -31.44
C GLY A 87 32.48 -23.39 -30.19
N TYR A 88 31.75 -23.67 -29.11
CA TYR A 88 31.98 -23.07 -27.79
C TYR A 88 32.93 -23.95 -26.97
N MET A 89 34.03 -23.37 -26.51
CA MET A 89 35.19 -24.12 -26.00
C MET A 89 35.19 -24.30 -24.47
N ARG A 90 34.03 -24.22 -23.82
CA ARG A 90 33.88 -24.41 -22.37
C ARG A 90 32.79 -25.41 -22.04
N VAL A 91 33.03 -26.14 -20.95
CA VAL A 91 32.04 -27.04 -20.34
C VAL A 91 30.94 -26.21 -19.67
N ILE A 92 29.69 -26.54 -19.98
CA ILE A 92 28.51 -25.99 -19.30
C ILE A 92 28.40 -26.66 -17.92
N GLY A 93 28.35 -25.86 -16.86
CA GLY A 93 28.25 -26.35 -15.49
C GLY A 93 26.82 -26.45 -14.99
N PRO A 94 26.65 -26.88 -13.72
CA PRO A 94 25.34 -27.18 -13.14
C PRO A 94 24.42 -25.96 -13.08
N THR A 95 24.95 -24.75 -12.97
CA THR A 95 24.13 -23.52 -12.90
C THR A 95 23.27 -23.34 -14.15
N ILE A 96 23.83 -23.58 -15.34
CA ILE A 96 23.09 -23.48 -16.59
C ILE A 96 22.34 -24.79 -16.88
N LEU A 97 22.94 -25.96 -16.59
CA LEU A 97 22.31 -27.26 -16.82
C LEU A 97 21.00 -27.43 -16.05
N ASN A 98 20.94 -26.99 -14.79
CA ASN A 98 19.72 -27.10 -13.98
C ASN A 98 18.52 -26.36 -14.61
N ASP A 99 18.78 -25.25 -15.28
CA ASP A 99 17.74 -24.45 -15.91
C ASP A 99 17.48 -24.90 -17.35
N TYR A 100 18.47 -25.45 -18.06
CA TYR A 100 18.38 -25.81 -19.49
C TYR A 100 18.55 -27.31 -19.79
N GLU A 101 18.28 -28.19 -18.82
CA GLU A 101 18.35 -29.65 -19.00
C GLU A 101 17.53 -30.10 -20.21
N GLY A 102 18.15 -30.88 -21.11
CA GLY A 102 17.52 -31.34 -22.36
C GLY A 102 17.30 -30.25 -23.42
N ARG A 103 17.76 -29.02 -23.19
CA ARG A 103 17.56 -27.84 -24.06
C ARG A 103 18.85 -27.21 -24.56
N ILE A 104 19.93 -27.98 -24.52
CA ILE A 104 21.26 -27.58 -24.99
C ILE A 104 21.76 -28.64 -25.97
N VAL A 105 22.08 -28.22 -27.18
CA VAL A 105 22.67 -29.09 -28.21
C VAL A 105 24.05 -28.57 -28.55
N ASN A 106 24.99 -29.49 -28.75
CA ASN A 106 26.36 -29.17 -29.16
C ASN A 106 26.74 -29.88 -30.44
N LEU A 107 27.56 -29.17 -31.22
CA LEU A 107 28.27 -29.68 -32.37
C LEU A 107 29.70 -30.04 -31.95
N HIS A 108 30.08 -31.30 -32.16
CA HIS A 108 31.40 -31.82 -31.88
C HIS A 108 32.11 -32.28 -33.17
N PRO A 109 33.34 -31.79 -33.47
CA PRO A 109 34.03 -32.04 -34.73
C PRO A 109 34.75 -33.41 -34.77
N ALA A 110 34.16 -34.45 -34.17
CA ALA A 110 34.64 -35.84 -34.23
C ALA A 110 33.50 -36.83 -33.97
N MET A 111 33.74 -38.13 -34.19
CA MET A 111 32.82 -39.17 -33.72
C MET A 111 32.91 -39.34 -32.20
N LEU A 112 31.76 -39.26 -31.55
CA LEU A 112 31.59 -39.67 -30.16
C LEU A 112 31.08 -41.12 -30.11
N PRO A 113 31.50 -41.92 -29.11
CA PRO A 113 32.32 -41.55 -27.95
C PRO A 113 33.85 -41.66 -28.19
N ASP A 114 34.31 -41.82 -29.44
CA ASP A 114 35.72 -42.17 -29.72
C ASP A 114 36.70 -41.02 -29.42
N TYR A 115 36.30 -39.76 -29.66
CA TYR A 115 37.18 -38.59 -29.55
C TYR A 115 36.56 -37.43 -28.74
N PRO A 116 36.23 -37.59 -27.44
CA PRO A 116 35.64 -36.52 -26.62
C PRO A 116 36.68 -35.46 -26.22
N GLY A 117 36.26 -34.22 -26.01
CA GLY A 117 37.10 -33.11 -25.56
C GLY A 117 37.92 -32.42 -26.65
N LEU A 118 38.88 -31.58 -26.22
CA LEU A 118 39.66 -30.70 -27.10
C LEU A 118 40.56 -31.45 -28.11
N HIS A 119 40.99 -30.76 -29.17
CA HIS A 119 41.89 -31.32 -30.21
C HIS A 119 41.35 -32.60 -30.84
N ALA A 120 40.03 -32.73 -30.99
CA ALA A 120 39.40 -33.93 -31.52
C ALA A 120 39.74 -34.16 -33.00
N ILE A 121 39.82 -33.07 -33.78
CA ILE A 121 40.23 -33.10 -35.20
C ILE A 121 41.67 -33.63 -35.32
N GLU A 122 42.63 -32.95 -34.67
CA GLU A 122 44.05 -33.34 -34.60
C GLU A 122 44.22 -34.82 -34.24
N ARG A 123 43.56 -35.29 -33.17
CA ARG A 123 43.64 -36.68 -32.72
C ARG A 123 43.07 -37.67 -33.72
N SER A 124 41.86 -37.40 -34.25
CA SER A 124 41.25 -38.28 -35.25
C SER A 124 42.05 -38.36 -36.55
N PHE A 125 42.71 -37.27 -36.94
CA PHE A 125 43.57 -37.20 -38.11
C PHE A 125 44.90 -37.94 -37.89
N ALA A 126 45.55 -37.73 -36.74
CA ALA A 126 46.79 -38.39 -36.37
C ALA A 126 46.63 -39.93 -36.32
N ASP A 127 45.47 -40.41 -35.86
CA ASP A 127 45.14 -41.83 -35.82
C ASP A 127 44.80 -42.42 -37.21
N ARG A 128 44.62 -41.57 -38.24
CA ARG A 128 44.05 -41.96 -39.53
C ARG A 128 42.76 -42.78 -39.35
N SER A 129 41.89 -42.33 -38.44
CA SER A 129 40.73 -43.08 -37.98
C SER A 129 39.75 -43.40 -39.10
N GLU A 130 39.35 -44.67 -39.24
CA GLU A 130 38.23 -45.07 -40.10
C GLU A 130 36.86 -44.64 -39.54
N ARG A 131 36.85 -44.03 -38.34
CA ARG A 131 35.66 -43.50 -37.67
C ARG A 131 35.74 -41.99 -37.48
N SER A 132 36.40 -41.27 -38.38
CA SER A 132 36.38 -39.80 -38.40
C SER A 132 35.02 -39.24 -38.83
N GLY A 133 34.60 -38.10 -38.28
CA GLY A 133 33.29 -37.54 -38.62
C GLY A 133 32.87 -36.39 -37.72
N VAL A 134 31.58 -36.08 -37.73
CA VAL A 134 30.97 -35.01 -36.95
C VAL A 134 29.82 -35.58 -36.13
N THR A 135 29.68 -35.12 -34.88
CA THR A 135 28.57 -35.49 -34.00
C THR A 135 27.77 -34.28 -33.56
N VAL A 136 26.45 -34.39 -33.59
CA VAL A 136 25.51 -33.47 -32.92
C VAL A 136 24.89 -34.23 -31.75
N HIS A 137 24.95 -33.68 -30.54
CA HIS A 137 24.49 -34.35 -29.32
C HIS A 137 23.89 -33.37 -28.31
N TYR A 138 23.07 -33.87 -27.40
CA TYR A 138 22.60 -33.09 -26.25
C TYR A 138 23.70 -32.95 -25.21
N ILE A 139 23.79 -31.80 -24.55
CA ILE A 139 24.74 -31.61 -23.45
C ILE A 139 24.16 -32.14 -22.13
N ASP A 140 25.01 -32.84 -21.37
CA ASP A 140 24.76 -33.25 -19.99
C ASP A 140 25.93 -32.81 -19.07
N ALA A 141 26.03 -33.38 -17.86
CA ALA A 141 27.09 -33.06 -16.92
C ALA A 141 28.46 -33.67 -17.30
N GLY A 142 28.50 -34.60 -18.27
CA GLY A 142 29.70 -35.25 -18.77
C GLY A 142 30.43 -34.42 -19.83
N LEU A 143 31.65 -34.87 -20.18
CA LEU A 143 32.42 -34.25 -21.26
C LEU A 143 32.12 -34.98 -22.57
N ASP A 144 31.26 -34.36 -23.41
CA ASP A 144 30.82 -34.93 -24.69
C ASP A 144 30.22 -36.34 -24.58
N ASP A 145 29.46 -36.58 -23.50
CA ASP A 145 28.88 -37.89 -23.15
C ASP A 145 27.36 -37.96 -23.38
N GLY A 146 26.75 -36.84 -23.74
CA GLY A 146 25.30 -36.77 -23.83
C GLY A 146 24.72 -37.47 -25.06
N PRO A 147 23.38 -37.69 -25.08
CA PRO A 147 22.71 -38.46 -26.12
C PRO A 147 22.96 -37.92 -27.53
N VAL A 148 23.47 -38.78 -28.41
CA VAL A 148 23.72 -38.47 -29.82
C VAL A 148 22.39 -38.23 -30.55
N ILE A 149 22.31 -37.11 -31.27
CA ILE A 149 21.18 -36.73 -32.14
C ILE A 149 21.46 -37.17 -33.57
N ALA A 150 22.64 -36.84 -34.09
CA ALA A 150 23.04 -37.19 -35.44
C ALA A 150 24.57 -37.31 -35.56
N GLN A 151 25.02 -38.19 -36.44
CA GLN A 151 26.43 -38.37 -36.78
C GLN A 151 26.61 -38.53 -38.27
N LYS A 152 27.71 -38.01 -38.80
CA LYS A 152 28.08 -38.20 -40.22
C LYS A 152 29.57 -38.51 -40.33
N HIS A 153 29.87 -39.65 -40.93
CA HIS A 153 31.24 -40.07 -41.20
C HIS A 153 31.86 -39.20 -42.29
N VAL A 154 33.10 -38.76 -42.05
CA VAL A 154 33.90 -37.98 -42.99
C VAL A 154 35.24 -38.70 -43.13
N PRO A 155 35.48 -39.42 -44.24
CA PRO A 155 36.70 -40.22 -44.38
C PRO A 155 37.94 -39.33 -44.46
N ILE A 156 39.06 -39.82 -43.92
CA ILE A 156 40.40 -39.26 -44.16
C ILE A 156 40.99 -39.94 -45.42
N LYS A 157 41.43 -39.16 -46.40
CA LYS A 157 42.04 -39.59 -47.64
C LYS A 157 43.56 -39.66 -47.50
N ASP A 158 44.20 -40.47 -48.33
CA ASP A 158 45.64 -40.69 -48.31
C ASP A 158 46.44 -39.39 -48.54
N ASP A 159 45.91 -38.47 -49.35
CA ASP A 159 46.52 -37.19 -49.72
C ASP A 159 46.10 -36.01 -48.83
N ASP A 160 45.28 -36.23 -47.80
CA ASP A 160 44.86 -35.14 -46.92
C ASP A 160 46.03 -34.60 -46.07
N THR A 161 46.06 -33.29 -45.95
CA THR A 161 46.64 -32.59 -44.80
C THR A 161 45.57 -32.43 -43.72
N GLU A 162 45.99 -32.09 -42.50
CA GLU A 162 45.05 -31.79 -41.42
C GLU A 162 44.08 -30.67 -41.82
N GLU A 163 44.58 -29.63 -42.49
CA GLU A 163 43.79 -28.50 -42.99
C GLU A 163 42.73 -28.93 -44.03
N THR A 164 43.07 -29.81 -44.98
CA THR A 164 42.10 -30.27 -46.00
C THR A 164 41.04 -31.20 -45.40
N PHE A 165 41.41 -31.95 -44.36
CA PHE A 165 40.48 -32.77 -43.60
C PHE A 165 39.55 -31.92 -42.71
N GLU A 166 40.09 -30.95 -41.97
CA GLU A 166 39.33 -29.99 -41.16
C GLU A 166 38.34 -29.20 -42.01
N ALA A 167 38.76 -28.70 -43.19
CA ALA A 167 37.86 -28.01 -44.11
C ALA A 167 36.68 -28.90 -44.56
N ARG A 168 36.93 -30.21 -44.75
CA ARG A 168 35.88 -31.17 -45.11
C ARG A 168 34.98 -31.52 -43.93
N LEU A 169 35.49 -31.56 -42.70
CA LEU A 169 34.67 -31.65 -41.49
C LEU A 169 33.76 -30.43 -41.37
N HIS A 170 34.28 -29.20 -41.47
CA HIS A 170 33.46 -27.99 -41.41
C HIS A 170 32.37 -27.94 -42.48
N ALA A 171 32.66 -28.35 -43.72
CA ALA A 171 31.63 -28.47 -44.75
C ALA A 171 30.52 -29.47 -44.35
N CYS A 172 30.89 -30.56 -43.69
CA CYS A 172 29.94 -31.53 -43.14
C CYS A 172 29.14 -30.96 -41.96
N GLU A 173 29.76 -30.17 -41.09
CA GLU A 173 29.10 -29.49 -39.96
C GLU A 173 28.01 -28.51 -40.44
N HIS A 174 28.31 -27.73 -41.49
CA HIS A 174 27.39 -26.76 -42.09
C HIS A 174 26.13 -27.40 -42.67
N GLU A 175 26.16 -28.71 -42.96
CA GLU A 175 25.00 -29.47 -43.37
C GLU A 175 24.33 -30.23 -42.22
N LEU A 176 25.12 -30.97 -41.44
CA LEU A 176 24.62 -31.88 -40.40
C LEU A 176 23.97 -31.11 -39.25
N TYR A 177 24.61 -30.02 -38.81
CA TYR A 177 24.16 -29.34 -37.60
C TYR A 177 22.82 -28.62 -37.79
N PRO A 178 22.61 -27.81 -38.85
CA PRO A 178 21.30 -27.21 -39.08
C PRO A 178 20.20 -28.26 -39.27
N ALA A 179 20.48 -29.38 -39.95
CA ALA A 179 19.51 -30.46 -40.15
C ALA A 179 19.08 -31.10 -38.82
N ALA A 180 20.05 -31.48 -37.98
CA ALA A 180 19.79 -32.06 -36.67
C ALA A 180 19.08 -31.06 -35.73
N LEU A 181 19.51 -29.80 -35.74
CA LEU A 181 18.91 -28.75 -34.93
C LEU A 181 17.47 -28.47 -35.35
N LYS A 182 17.14 -28.54 -36.65
CA LYS A 182 15.77 -28.38 -37.15
C LYS A 182 14.81 -29.40 -36.54
N ASP A 183 15.21 -30.66 -36.53
CA ASP A 183 14.38 -31.75 -35.98
C ASP A 183 14.15 -31.57 -34.47
N VAL A 184 15.21 -31.20 -33.74
CA VAL A 184 15.15 -30.96 -32.30
C VAL A 184 14.27 -29.75 -31.97
N LEU A 185 14.48 -28.62 -32.65
CA LEU A 185 13.72 -27.41 -32.42
C LEU A 185 12.25 -27.57 -32.83
N THR A 186 11.95 -28.34 -33.89
CA THR A 186 10.56 -28.63 -34.29
C THR A 186 9.82 -29.42 -33.22
N LYS A 187 10.46 -30.46 -32.65
CA LYS A 187 9.90 -31.22 -31.53
C LYS A 187 9.70 -30.35 -30.30
N PHE A 188 10.72 -29.56 -29.94
CA PHE A 188 10.66 -28.68 -28.79
C PHE A 188 9.57 -27.60 -28.93
N GLU A 189 9.39 -27.03 -30.13
CA GLU A 189 8.31 -26.08 -30.40
C GLU A 189 6.93 -26.73 -30.27
N ALA A 190 6.79 -27.99 -30.71
CA ALA A 190 5.54 -28.76 -30.54
C ALA A 190 5.25 -29.02 -29.05
N GLU A 191 6.25 -29.39 -28.26
CA GLU A 191 6.11 -29.59 -26.80
C GLU A 191 5.73 -28.30 -26.06
N ILE A 192 6.31 -27.15 -26.43
CA ILE A 192 5.91 -25.84 -25.91
C ILE A 192 4.45 -25.53 -26.27
N LYS A 193 4.04 -25.79 -27.52
CA LYS A 193 2.66 -25.56 -27.98
C LYS A 193 1.66 -26.46 -27.25
N GLU A 194 2.02 -27.73 -26.99
CA GLU A 194 1.18 -28.68 -26.25
C GLU A 194 1.09 -28.32 -24.76
N SER A 195 2.21 -27.93 -24.14
CA SER A 195 2.29 -27.39 -22.78
C SER A 195 1.41 -26.14 -22.59
N ASN A 196 1.47 -25.19 -23.54
CA ASN A 196 0.65 -23.99 -23.54
C ASN A 196 -0.84 -24.24 -23.82
N LYS A 197 -1.20 -25.46 -24.23
CA LYS A 197 -2.58 -25.91 -24.45
C LYS A 197 -3.23 -26.46 -23.18
N GLN A 198 -2.49 -26.57 -22.08
CA GLN A 198 -3.05 -26.99 -20.80
C GLN A 198 -4.01 -25.90 -20.29
N MET A 199 -5.29 -26.26 -20.14
CA MET A 199 -6.34 -25.36 -19.63
C MET A 199 -5.89 -24.70 -18.32
N LYS A 200 -5.95 -23.37 -18.27
CA LYS A 200 -5.62 -22.60 -17.06
C LYS A 200 -6.77 -22.70 -16.08
N ARG A 201 -6.52 -22.54 -14.79
CA ARG A 201 -7.54 -22.67 -13.75
C ARG A 201 -7.62 -21.42 -12.88
N ALA A 202 -8.83 -20.88 -12.75
CA ALA A 202 -9.13 -19.79 -11.83
C ALA A 202 -9.99 -20.29 -10.66
N LEU A 203 -9.56 -20.04 -9.43
CA LEU A 203 -10.34 -20.29 -8.22
C LEU A 203 -11.02 -18.98 -7.77
N VAL A 204 -12.35 -18.94 -7.80
CA VAL A 204 -13.15 -17.73 -7.56
C VAL A 204 -14.07 -17.94 -6.36
N SER A 205 -13.87 -17.16 -5.30
CA SER A 205 -14.72 -17.19 -4.10
C SER A 205 -14.78 -15.80 -3.45
N VAL A 206 -15.85 -15.06 -3.73
CA VAL A 206 -16.00 -13.66 -3.30
C VAL A 206 -17.28 -13.42 -2.49
N SER A 207 -17.15 -12.62 -1.45
CA SER A 207 -18.24 -12.05 -0.68
C SER A 207 -18.97 -10.97 -1.48
N ASP A 208 -18.25 -9.93 -1.94
CA ASP A 208 -18.78 -8.91 -2.87
C ASP A 208 -18.74 -9.44 -4.30
N LYS A 209 -19.92 -9.54 -4.92
CA LYS A 209 -20.13 -10.10 -6.28
C LYS A 209 -20.30 -9.00 -7.34
N SER A 210 -20.13 -7.73 -6.95
CA SER A 210 -20.19 -6.58 -7.86
C SER A 210 -19.19 -6.76 -9.00
N ASN A 211 -19.66 -6.62 -10.25
CA ASN A 211 -18.86 -6.77 -11.47
C ASN A 211 -18.11 -8.11 -11.62
N LEU A 212 -18.48 -9.15 -10.86
CA LEU A 212 -17.81 -10.45 -10.91
C LEU A 212 -18.07 -11.18 -12.23
N VAL A 213 -19.33 -11.21 -12.69
CA VAL A 213 -19.72 -12.00 -13.88
C VAL A 213 -18.97 -11.56 -15.14
N PRO A 214 -18.87 -10.26 -15.49
CA PRO A 214 -18.06 -9.82 -16.63
C PRO A 214 -16.59 -10.23 -16.49
N PHE A 215 -16.02 -10.12 -15.29
CA PHE A 215 -14.64 -10.51 -15.02
C PHE A 215 -14.40 -12.00 -15.31
N VAL A 216 -15.24 -12.87 -14.74
CA VAL A 216 -15.11 -14.33 -14.89
C VAL A 216 -15.39 -14.80 -16.31
N LYS A 217 -16.35 -14.19 -17.02
CA LYS A 217 -16.56 -14.47 -18.45
C LYS A 217 -15.34 -14.12 -19.28
N GLY A 218 -14.69 -12.99 -18.99
CA GLY A 218 -13.43 -12.62 -19.61
C GLY A 218 -12.32 -13.65 -19.37
N LEU A 219 -12.27 -14.28 -18.19
CA LEU A 219 -11.34 -15.38 -17.93
C LEU A 219 -11.68 -16.64 -18.74
N GLU A 220 -12.96 -17.03 -18.79
CA GLU A 220 -13.45 -18.19 -19.55
C GLU A 220 -13.13 -18.04 -21.06
N GLU A 221 -13.37 -16.85 -21.62
CA GLU A 221 -13.01 -16.48 -23.00
C GLU A 221 -11.51 -16.60 -23.29
N ASN A 222 -10.66 -16.48 -22.26
CA ASN A 222 -9.21 -16.60 -22.34
C ASN A 222 -8.69 -17.98 -21.87
N GLY A 223 -9.55 -19.00 -21.88
CA GLY A 223 -9.15 -20.39 -21.68
C GLY A 223 -8.96 -20.81 -20.23
N PHE A 224 -9.58 -20.09 -19.28
CA PHE A 224 -9.62 -20.51 -17.89
C PHE A 224 -10.84 -21.40 -17.60
N GLU A 225 -10.63 -22.54 -16.96
CA GLU A 225 -11.68 -23.25 -16.24
C GLU A 225 -11.90 -22.60 -14.87
N ILE A 226 -13.17 -22.52 -14.45
CA ILE A 226 -13.57 -21.78 -13.26
C ILE A 226 -13.91 -22.74 -12.13
N VAL A 227 -13.11 -22.75 -11.07
CA VAL A 227 -13.41 -23.44 -9.82
C VAL A 227 -14.09 -22.45 -8.87
N SER A 228 -15.23 -22.81 -8.30
CA SER A 228 -15.95 -21.96 -7.34
C SER A 228 -16.72 -22.76 -6.30
N THR A 229 -17.23 -22.09 -5.27
CA THR A 229 -18.01 -22.69 -4.18
C THR A 229 -19.11 -21.74 -3.69
N GLY A 230 -20.12 -22.30 -3.01
CA GLY A 230 -21.16 -21.57 -2.30
C GLY A 230 -21.93 -20.57 -3.17
N GLY A 231 -22.23 -19.40 -2.60
CA GLY A 231 -22.99 -18.35 -3.26
C GLY A 231 -22.30 -17.75 -4.49
N THR A 232 -20.96 -17.82 -4.57
CA THR A 232 -20.20 -17.37 -5.74
C THR A 232 -20.48 -18.29 -6.93
N LYS A 233 -20.41 -19.60 -6.72
CA LYS A 233 -20.71 -20.61 -7.75
C LYS A 233 -22.12 -20.43 -8.29
N LYS A 234 -23.10 -20.29 -7.40
CA LYS A 234 -24.52 -20.11 -7.77
C LYS A 234 -24.71 -18.93 -8.73
N VAL A 235 -24.13 -17.77 -8.43
CA VAL A 235 -24.25 -16.57 -9.29
C VAL A 235 -23.58 -16.77 -10.65
N LEU A 236 -22.45 -17.48 -10.69
CA LEU A 236 -21.75 -17.78 -11.95
C LEU A 236 -22.53 -18.77 -12.82
N ASP A 237 -23.08 -19.83 -12.21
CA ASP A 237 -23.92 -20.81 -12.90
C ASP A 237 -25.19 -20.16 -13.48
N GLU A 238 -25.87 -19.32 -12.71
CA GLU A 238 -27.05 -18.56 -13.15
C GLU A 238 -26.72 -17.61 -14.33
N ALA A 239 -25.48 -17.11 -14.40
CA ALA A 239 -24.99 -16.28 -15.49
C ALA A 239 -24.51 -17.08 -16.72
N GLY A 240 -24.60 -18.42 -16.67
CA GLY A 240 -24.22 -19.34 -17.74
C GLY A 240 -22.72 -19.66 -17.83
N VAL A 241 -21.93 -19.34 -16.81
CA VAL A 241 -20.51 -19.69 -16.74
C VAL A 241 -20.36 -21.15 -16.32
N LYS A 242 -19.50 -21.91 -17.00
CA LYS A 242 -19.26 -23.31 -16.63
C LYS A 242 -18.33 -23.39 -15.41
N THR A 243 -18.89 -23.72 -14.25
CA THR A 243 -18.10 -23.88 -13.02
C THR A 243 -17.84 -25.33 -12.62
N ILE A 244 -16.71 -25.56 -11.95
CA ILE A 244 -16.32 -26.79 -11.28
C ILE A 244 -16.42 -26.52 -9.78
N SER A 245 -17.00 -27.45 -9.00
CA SER A 245 -17.07 -27.25 -7.55
C SER A 245 -15.73 -27.55 -6.88
N VAL A 246 -15.46 -26.93 -5.73
CA VAL A 246 -14.29 -27.28 -4.89
C VAL A 246 -14.35 -28.75 -4.45
N GLU A 247 -15.54 -29.30 -4.25
CA GLU A 247 -15.75 -30.71 -3.88
C GLU A 247 -15.32 -31.65 -5.01
N ASP A 248 -15.62 -31.30 -6.28
CA ASP A 248 -15.16 -32.05 -7.44
C ASP A 248 -13.63 -32.03 -7.58
N VAL A 249 -12.99 -30.90 -7.23
CA VAL A 249 -11.53 -30.77 -7.25
C VAL A 249 -10.87 -31.57 -6.13
N THR A 250 -11.47 -31.60 -4.95
CA THR A 250 -10.86 -32.19 -3.74
C THR A 250 -11.26 -33.64 -3.50
N GLY A 251 -12.38 -34.09 -4.10
CA GLY A 251 -13.00 -35.38 -3.78
C GLY A 251 -13.55 -35.47 -2.35
N PHE A 252 -13.68 -34.35 -1.64
CA PHE A 252 -14.10 -34.31 -0.24
C PHE A 252 -15.36 -33.43 -0.07
N PRO A 253 -16.40 -33.90 0.63
CA PRO A 253 -17.65 -33.16 0.77
C PRO A 253 -17.52 -31.95 1.71
N GLU A 254 -18.41 -30.97 1.56
CA GLU A 254 -18.56 -29.89 2.55
C GLU A 254 -19.02 -30.45 3.91
N ILE A 255 -18.26 -30.14 4.98
CA ILE A 255 -18.56 -30.53 6.37
C ILE A 255 -18.39 -29.32 7.31
N LEU A 256 -18.91 -29.42 8.54
CA LEU A 256 -18.79 -28.39 9.58
C LEU A 256 -19.27 -27.02 9.06
N ASP A 257 -20.41 -27.02 8.38
CA ASP A 257 -21.03 -25.82 7.79
C ASP A 257 -20.10 -25.02 6.86
N GLY A 258 -19.16 -25.72 6.21
CA GLY A 258 -18.26 -25.12 5.23
C GLY A 258 -16.95 -24.57 5.79
N ARG A 259 -16.69 -24.70 7.09
CA ARG A 259 -15.50 -24.14 7.76
C ARG A 259 -14.15 -24.66 7.23
N VAL A 260 -14.12 -25.85 6.66
CA VAL A 260 -12.86 -26.52 6.23
C VAL A 260 -12.80 -26.83 4.73
N LYS A 261 -13.76 -26.35 3.93
CA LYS A 261 -13.94 -26.81 2.54
C LYS A 261 -12.77 -26.51 1.60
N THR A 262 -12.04 -25.41 1.80
CA THR A 262 -10.89 -25.05 0.96
C THR A 262 -9.54 -25.41 1.60
N LEU A 263 -9.54 -25.86 2.86
CA LEU A 263 -8.33 -26.22 3.61
C LEU A 263 -7.86 -27.63 3.22
N ASN A 264 -7.55 -27.81 1.93
CA ASN A 264 -7.28 -29.12 1.35
C ASN A 264 -5.99 -29.09 0.50
N PRO A 265 -5.14 -30.14 0.55
CA PRO A 265 -3.92 -30.24 -0.26
C PRO A 265 -4.13 -30.14 -1.77
N TYR A 266 -5.29 -30.54 -2.30
CA TYR A 266 -5.59 -30.40 -3.74
C TYR A 266 -5.80 -28.94 -4.16
N ILE A 267 -6.26 -28.09 -3.24
CA ILE A 267 -6.34 -26.64 -3.45
C ILE A 267 -4.98 -26.01 -3.19
N HIS A 268 -4.43 -26.19 -1.99
CA HIS A 268 -3.18 -25.52 -1.60
C HIS A 268 -1.95 -26.02 -2.34
N GLY A 269 -1.92 -27.30 -2.75
CA GLY A 269 -0.89 -27.85 -3.62
C GLY A 269 -0.91 -27.21 -5.01
N GLY A 270 -2.11 -27.01 -5.57
CA GLY A 270 -2.30 -26.30 -6.84
C GLY A 270 -1.89 -24.82 -6.77
N LEU A 271 -2.01 -24.20 -5.59
CA LEU A 271 -1.61 -22.80 -5.34
C LEU A 271 -0.12 -22.63 -5.02
N LEU A 272 0.48 -23.53 -4.26
CA LEU A 272 1.81 -23.35 -3.66
C LEU A 272 2.94 -24.06 -4.41
N ALA A 273 2.62 -24.91 -5.39
CA ALA A 273 3.65 -25.55 -6.18
C ALA A 273 4.40 -24.52 -7.03
N ARG A 274 5.72 -24.44 -6.82
CA ARG A 274 6.64 -23.64 -7.65
C ARG A 274 6.84 -24.35 -8.96
N ARG A 275 6.38 -23.75 -10.05
CA ARG A 275 6.33 -24.42 -11.35
C ARG A 275 7.69 -24.47 -12.04
N GLU A 276 8.63 -23.62 -11.63
CA GLU A 276 10.01 -23.72 -12.11
C GLU A 276 10.78 -24.92 -11.53
N LEU A 277 10.28 -25.55 -10.46
CA LEU A 277 10.98 -26.66 -9.81
C LEU A 277 10.44 -27.99 -10.36
N PRO A 278 11.26 -28.79 -11.09
CA PRO A 278 10.81 -30.06 -11.65
C PRO A 278 10.23 -31.02 -10.61
N SER A 279 10.80 -31.04 -9.40
CA SER A 279 10.35 -31.88 -8.28
C SER A 279 8.93 -31.53 -7.80
N HIS A 280 8.54 -30.25 -7.84
CA HIS A 280 7.18 -29.84 -7.50
C HIS A 280 6.20 -30.24 -8.61
N VAL A 281 6.58 -30.07 -9.88
CA VAL A 281 5.77 -30.48 -11.03
C VAL A 281 5.55 -31.99 -11.05
N GLU A 282 6.58 -32.78 -10.75
CA GLU A 282 6.47 -34.23 -10.61
C GLU A 282 5.52 -34.61 -9.47
N THR A 283 5.61 -33.92 -8.32
CA THR A 283 4.71 -34.14 -7.18
C THR A 283 3.25 -33.86 -7.56
N LEU A 284 2.98 -32.76 -8.27
CA LEU A 284 1.64 -32.45 -8.77
C LEU A 284 1.11 -33.57 -9.68
N LYS A 285 1.92 -34.03 -10.63
CA LYS A 285 1.56 -35.14 -11.54
C LYS A 285 1.28 -36.43 -10.78
N LYS A 286 2.15 -36.80 -9.84
CA LYS A 286 2.05 -38.01 -9.02
C LYS A 286 0.76 -38.05 -8.19
N HIS A 287 0.34 -36.90 -7.67
CA HIS A 287 -0.85 -36.78 -6.83
C HIS A 287 -2.10 -36.32 -7.58
N HIS A 288 -2.01 -36.18 -8.91
CA HIS A 288 -3.09 -35.70 -9.76
C HIS A 288 -3.66 -34.34 -9.33
N ILE A 289 -2.77 -33.44 -8.86
CA ILE A 289 -3.13 -32.09 -8.45
C ILE A 289 -2.96 -31.16 -9.65
N THR A 290 -4.03 -30.52 -10.09
CA THR A 290 -3.97 -29.51 -11.15
C THR A 290 -3.50 -28.16 -10.57
N PRO A 291 -2.54 -27.48 -11.22
CA PRO A 291 -2.19 -26.11 -10.87
C PRO A 291 -3.39 -25.15 -10.89
N ILE A 292 -3.34 -24.11 -10.07
CA ILE A 292 -4.26 -22.98 -10.12
C ILE A 292 -3.45 -21.74 -10.51
N ASP A 293 -3.90 -21.03 -11.54
CA ASP A 293 -3.19 -19.89 -12.15
C ASP A 293 -3.67 -18.55 -11.62
N LEU A 294 -4.94 -18.49 -11.21
CA LEU A 294 -5.55 -17.27 -10.71
C LEU A 294 -6.43 -17.58 -9.50
N VAL A 295 -6.37 -16.72 -8.49
CA VAL A 295 -7.27 -16.73 -7.35
C VAL A 295 -7.97 -15.38 -7.27
N CYS A 296 -9.29 -15.39 -7.27
CA CYS A 296 -10.10 -14.20 -7.02
C CYS A 296 -10.89 -14.38 -5.73
N VAL A 297 -10.45 -13.71 -4.66
CA VAL A 297 -11.02 -13.84 -3.31
C VAL A 297 -11.03 -12.47 -2.64
N ASN A 298 -12.21 -12.03 -2.21
CA ASN A 298 -12.34 -10.97 -1.21
C ASN A 298 -12.90 -11.60 0.08
N LEU A 299 -12.38 -11.14 1.22
CA LEU A 299 -12.65 -11.78 2.52
C LEU A 299 -14.10 -11.55 2.96
N TYR A 300 -14.57 -12.38 3.90
CA TYR A 300 -15.86 -12.13 4.54
C TYR A 300 -15.90 -10.73 5.15
N PRO A 301 -17.07 -10.10 5.16
CA PRO A 301 -17.24 -8.75 5.65
C PRO A 301 -17.24 -8.71 7.18
N PHE A 302 -16.14 -9.13 7.83
CA PHE A 302 -15.99 -9.12 9.29
C PHE A 302 -16.17 -7.70 9.82
N LYS A 303 -15.54 -6.72 9.16
CA LYS A 303 -15.75 -5.28 9.37
C LYS A 303 -17.24 -4.92 9.43
N GLN A 304 -17.99 -5.23 8.36
CA GLN A 304 -19.42 -4.90 8.30
C GLN A 304 -20.27 -5.73 9.27
N THR A 305 -19.76 -6.86 9.76
CA THR A 305 -20.43 -7.68 10.77
C THR A 305 -20.34 -7.03 12.13
N ILE A 306 -19.13 -6.60 12.54
CA ILE A 306 -18.90 -5.96 13.84
C ILE A 306 -19.45 -4.53 13.92
N GLU A 307 -19.75 -3.90 12.78
CA GLU A 307 -20.42 -2.59 12.69
C GLU A 307 -21.94 -2.67 12.92
N LYS A 308 -22.55 -3.87 12.91
CA LYS A 308 -23.99 -4.01 13.17
C LYS A 308 -24.31 -3.71 14.64
N PRO A 309 -25.36 -2.92 14.95
CA PRO A 309 -25.70 -2.55 16.33
C PRO A 309 -25.91 -3.73 17.29
N ASP A 310 -26.50 -4.83 16.80
CA ASP A 310 -26.92 -5.98 17.60
C ASP A 310 -26.03 -7.22 17.40
N VAL A 311 -24.78 -7.04 16.94
CA VAL A 311 -23.85 -8.15 16.70
C VAL A 311 -23.48 -8.84 18.01
N THR A 312 -23.68 -10.16 18.09
CA THR A 312 -23.20 -10.96 19.22
C THR A 312 -21.77 -11.45 18.99
N LEU A 313 -21.07 -11.84 20.06
CA LEU A 313 -19.77 -12.51 19.94
C LEU A 313 -19.87 -13.77 19.07
N ALA A 314 -20.97 -14.53 19.17
CA ALA A 314 -21.17 -15.72 18.35
C ALA A 314 -21.27 -15.38 16.85
N ASP A 315 -21.99 -14.31 16.50
CA ASP A 315 -22.10 -13.82 15.12
C ASP A 315 -20.72 -13.39 14.59
N ALA A 316 -19.95 -12.66 15.39
CA ALA A 316 -18.61 -12.24 15.01
C ALA A 316 -17.67 -13.44 14.79
N ILE A 317 -17.66 -14.42 15.71
CA ILE A 317 -16.84 -15.64 15.60
C ILE A 317 -17.20 -16.46 14.36
N GLU A 318 -18.48 -16.58 14.01
CA GLU A 318 -18.90 -17.30 12.80
C GLU A 318 -18.42 -16.61 11.52
N ASN A 319 -18.26 -15.28 11.53
CA ASN A 319 -17.81 -14.50 10.38
C ASN A 319 -16.28 -14.34 10.29
N ILE A 320 -15.52 -15.04 11.14
CA ILE A 320 -14.06 -15.16 10.99
C ILE A 320 -13.75 -16.19 9.91
N ASP A 321 -13.25 -15.72 8.77
CA ASP A 321 -12.90 -16.54 7.62
C ASP A 321 -11.51 -17.16 7.81
N ILE A 322 -11.44 -18.49 7.71
CA ILE A 322 -10.19 -19.25 7.74
C ILE A 322 -9.73 -19.59 6.32
N GLY A 323 -10.67 -19.97 5.45
CA GLY A 323 -10.37 -20.45 4.10
C GLY A 323 -9.89 -19.32 3.19
N GLY A 324 -10.58 -18.18 3.21
CA GLY A 324 -10.25 -17.00 2.41
C GLY A 324 -8.82 -16.50 2.64
N PRO A 325 -8.44 -16.12 3.88
CA PRO A 325 -7.07 -15.68 4.18
C PRO A 325 -6.02 -16.74 3.85
N SER A 326 -6.32 -18.03 4.07
CA SER A 326 -5.41 -19.12 3.72
C SER A 326 -5.14 -19.21 2.21
N MET A 327 -6.18 -19.10 1.38
CA MET A 327 -6.04 -19.08 -0.08
C MET A 327 -5.33 -17.81 -0.57
N VAL A 328 -5.72 -16.64 -0.06
CA VAL A 328 -5.11 -15.35 -0.39
C VAL A 328 -3.61 -15.37 -0.12
N ARG A 329 -3.20 -15.80 1.08
CA ARG A 329 -1.78 -15.91 1.47
C ARG A 329 -1.04 -16.96 0.65
N SER A 330 -1.68 -18.08 0.31
CA SER A 330 -1.06 -19.13 -0.50
C SER A 330 -0.75 -18.64 -1.91
N ALA A 331 -1.73 -18.01 -2.58
CA ALA A 331 -1.56 -17.43 -3.89
C ALA A 331 -0.53 -16.28 -3.88
N ALA A 332 -0.63 -15.36 -2.92
CA ALA A 332 0.30 -14.24 -2.78
C ALA A 332 1.74 -14.70 -2.50
N LYS A 333 1.95 -15.76 -1.71
CA LYS A 333 3.27 -16.35 -1.49
C LYS A 333 3.88 -16.89 -2.78
N ASN A 334 3.04 -17.46 -3.66
CA ASN A 334 3.46 -18.06 -4.93
C ASN A 334 3.19 -17.14 -6.13
N TYR A 335 3.29 -15.82 -5.94
CA TYR A 335 2.99 -14.82 -6.97
C TYR A 335 3.80 -14.97 -8.26
N ARG A 336 4.92 -15.70 -8.24
CA ARG A 336 5.66 -16.01 -9.45
C ARG A 336 4.80 -16.76 -10.47
N ASP A 337 3.93 -17.64 -9.99
CA ASP A 337 3.12 -18.54 -10.82
C ASP A 337 1.61 -18.28 -10.72
N VAL A 338 1.14 -17.59 -9.67
CA VAL A 338 -0.29 -17.41 -9.38
C VAL A 338 -0.65 -15.93 -9.28
N THR A 339 -1.68 -15.51 -10.02
CA THR A 339 -2.27 -14.17 -9.90
C THR A 339 -3.30 -14.16 -8.78
N ILE A 340 -3.12 -13.32 -7.76
CA ILE A 340 -4.10 -13.10 -6.70
C ILE A 340 -4.86 -11.81 -6.96
N VAL A 341 -6.19 -11.85 -6.91
CA VAL A 341 -7.07 -10.68 -7.09
C VAL A 341 -7.98 -10.58 -5.87
N THR A 342 -7.82 -9.50 -5.09
CA THR A 342 -8.56 -9.31 -3.84
C THR A 342 -9.57 -8.16 -3.88
N ASP A 343 -9.58 -7.40 -4.97
CA ASP A 343 -10.38 -6.19 -5.13
C ASP A 343 -10.88 -6.08 -6.57
N LYS A 344 -12.14 -5.67 -6.73
CA LYS A 344 -12.80 -5.49 -8.02
C LYS A 344 -12.18 -4.36 -8.84
N ALA A 345 -11.51 -3.40 -8.19
CA ALA A 345 -10.79 -2.34 -8.89
C ALA A 345 -9.65 -2.87 -9.77
N ASP A 346 -9.16 -4.08 -9.52
CA ASP A 346 -8.07 -4.69 -10.27
C ASP A 346 -8.56 -5.57 -11.45
N TYR A 347 -9.87 -5.79 -11.60
CA TYR A 347 -10.44 -6.70 -12.60
C TYR A 347 -10.07 -6.32 -14.03
N ASP A 348 -10.19 -5.05 -14.38
CA ASP A 348 -9.95 -4.57 -15.74
C ASP A 348 -8.46 -4.70 -16.10
N LYS A 349 -7.55 -4.24 -15.23
CA LYS A 349 -6.09 -4.36 -15.42
C LYS A 349 -5.68 -5.82 -15.64
N VAL A 350 -6.20 -6.73 -14.81
CA VAL A 350 -5.87 -8.16 -14.90
C VAL A 350 -6.38 -8.77 -16.21
N LEU A 351 -7.61 -8.46 -16.62
CA LEU A 351 -8.16 -8.96 -17.87
C LEU A 351 -7.46 -8.39 -19.10
N GLU A 352 -7.09 -7.12 -19.08
CA GLU A 352 -6.34 -6.47 -20.16
C GLU A 352 -5.01 -7.20 -20.37
N GLU A 353 -4.22 -7.42 -19.32
CA GLU A 353 -2.96 -8.15 -19.43
C GLU A 353 -3.15 -9.59 -19.93
N ILE A 354 -4.17 -10.30 -19.44
CA ILE A 354 -4.47 -11.68 -19.88
C ILE A 354 -4.85 -11.72 -21.36
N LYS A 355 -5.66 -10.76 -21.84
CA LYS A 355 -6.06 -10.69 -23.26
C LYS A 355 -4.88 -10.40 -24.17
N GLU A 356 -3.98 -9.51 -23.76
CA GLU A 356 -2.84 -9.10 -24.56
C GLU A 356 -1.72 -10.15 -24.57
N ASN A 357 -1.42 -10.73 -23.41
CA ASN A 357 -0.21 -11.54 -23.22
C ASN A 357 -0.52 -13.03 -22.96
N GLY A 358 -1.80 -13.40 -22.85
CA GLY A 358 -2.27 -14.71 -22.40
C GLY A 358 -2.13 -14.94 -20.89
N ALA A 359 -1.41 -14.09 -20.16
CA ALA A 359 -1.21 -14.16 -18.72
C ALA A 359 -0.86 -12.78 -18.16
N THR A 360 -0.91 -12.59 -16.84
CA THR A 360 -0.42 -11.36 -16.23
C THR A 360 1.12 -11.29 -16.25
N THR A 361 1.65 -10.08 -16.07
CA THR A 361 3.08 -9.85 -15.89
C THR A 361 3.54 -10.24 -14.48
N LEU A 362 4.83 -10.55 -14.31
CA LEU A 362 5.41 -10.81 -12.99
C LEU A 362 5.30 -9.59 -12.07
N GLU A 363 5.49 -8.39 -12.62
CA GLU A 363 5.37 -7.11 -11.92
C GLU A 363 3.96 -6.96 -11.32
N THR A 364 2.92 -7.14 -12.13
CA THR A 364 1.52 -7.08 -11.68
C THR A 364 1.21 -8.14 -10.62
N ARG A 365 1.72 -9.38 -10.77
CA ARG A 365 1.54 -10.40 -9.72
C ARG A 365 2.21 -10.02 -8.41
N ALA A 366 3.41 -9.43 -8.45
CA ALA A 366 4.12 -8.97 -7.26
C ALA A 366 3.36 -7.82 -6.55
N GLU A 367 2.85 -6.85 -7.31
CA GLU A 367 2.02 -5.75 -6.78
C GLU A 367 0.76 -6.26 -6.09
N LEU A 368 0.04 -7.18 -6.76
CA LEU A 368 -1.19 -7.78 -6.25
C LEU A 368 -0.93 -8.66 -5.02
N ALA A 369 0.19 -9.38 -4.99
CA ALA A 369 0.60 -10.16 -3.81
C ALA A 369 0.90 -9.26 -2.61
N ALA A 370 1.58 -8.13 -2.82
CA ALA A 370 1.79 -7.13 -1.76
C ALA A 370 0.45 -6.55 -1.27
N LYS A 371 -0.50 -6.30 -2.17
CA LYS A 371 -1.87 -5.86 -1.83
C LYS A 371 -2.62 -6.91 -1.01
N ALA A 372 -2.52 -8.18 -1.38
CA ALA A 372 -3.13 -9.30 -0.68
C ALA A 372 -2.63 -9.47 0.77
N PHE A 373 -1.33 -9.27 1.02
CA PHE A 373 -0.80 -9.29 2.39
C PHE A 373 -1.24 -8.09 3.23
N ARG A 374 -1.40 -6.90 2.64
CA ARG A 374 -2.01 -5.75 3.35
C ARG A 374 -3.46 -6.04 3.77
N LEU A 375 -4.25 -6.65 2.89
CA LEU A 375 -5.63 -7.03 3.19
C LEU A 375 -5.71 -7.99 4.38
N THR A 376 -4.90 -9.05 4.37
CA THR A 376 -4.92 -10.04 5.47
C THR A 376 -4.39 -9.47 6.78
N ALA A 377 -3.39 -8.58 6.74
CA ALA A 377 -2.93 -7.85 7.93
C ALA A 377 -4.02 -6.96 8.53
N SER A 378 -4.77 -6.24 7.70
CA SER A 378 -5.90 -5.41 8.16
C SER A 378 -7.03 -6.26 8.75
N TYR A 379 -7.37 -7.37 8.09
CA TYR A 379 -8.39 -8.31 8.55
C TYR A 379 -8.08 -8.87 9.95
N ASP A 380 -6.85 -9.36 10.14
CA ASP A 380 -6.42 -9.91 11.43
C ASP A 380 -6.32 -8.83 12.52
N ALA A 381 -5.96 -7.60 12.16
CA ALA A 381 -5.94 -6.47 13.10
C ALA A 381 -7.34 -6.16 13.65
N LEU A 382 -8.37 -6.14 12.78
CA LEU A 382 -9.76 -5.92 13.20
C LEU A 382 -10.28 -7.04 14.12
N ILE A 383 -9.96 -8.30 13.80
CA ILE A 383 -10.31 -9.44 14.66
C ILE A 383 -9.65 -9.31 16.03
N SER A 384 -8.34 -9.01 16.05
CA SER A 384 -7.58 -8.85 17.29
C SER A 384 -8.14 -7.73 18.17
N GLN A 385 -8.44 -6.56 17.58
CA GLN A 385 -9.04 -5.43 18.30
C GLN A 385 -10.43 -5.78 18.86
N TYR A 386 -11.29 -6.41 18.05
CA TYR A 386 -12.63 -6.81 18.49
C TYR A 386 -12.55 -7.80 19.66
N LEU A 387 -11.75 -8.86 19.54
CA LEU A 387 -11.64 -9.88 20.60
C LEU A 387 -10.99 -9.34 21.87
N SER A 388 -9.98 -8.46 21.75
CA SER A 388 -9.36 -7.80 22.91
C SER A 388 -10.37 -6.98 23.70
N LYS A 389 -11.25 -6.25 23.01
CA LYS A 389 -12.35 -5.51 23.64
C LYS A 389 -13.33 -6.42 24.38
N GLN A 390 -13.66 -7.59 23.82
CA GLN A 390 -14.60 -8.54 24.43
C GLN A 390 -14.09 -9.13 25.76
N VAL A 391 -12.78 -9.26 25.91
CA VAL A 391 -12.15 -9.74 27.16
C VAL A 391 -11.67 -8.63 28.08
N GLY A 392 -11.97 -7.36 27.76
CA GLY A 392 -11.61 -6.20 28.59
C GLY A 392 -10.11 -5.87 28.57
N VAL A 393 -9.38 -6.25 27.52
CA VAL A 393 -7.97 -5.87 27.36
C VAL A 393 -7.89 -4.48 26.75
N GLU A 394 -7.60 -3.49 27.58
CA GLU A 394 -7.43 -2.08 27.16
C GLU A 394 -6.02 -1.80 26.61
N ALA A 395 -4.99 -2.37 27.23
CA ALA A 395 -3.58 -2.18 26.87
C ALA A 395 -2.93 -3.50 26.45
N PRO A 396 -3.12 -3.97 25.19
CA PRO A 396 -2.53 -5.21 24.73
C PRO A 396 -1.00 -5.10 24.66
N GLU A 397 -0.30 -6.21 24.90
CA GLU A 397 1.16 -6.29 24.78
C GLU A 397 1.67 -6.09 23.34
N LYS A 398 0.76 -6.23 22.36
CA LYS A 398 0.98 -5.92 20.95
C LYS A 398 -0.13 -5.03 20.42
N LEU A 399 0.17 -3.76 20.24
CA LEU A 399 -0.73 -2.83 19.57
C LEU A 399 -0.64 -3.00 18.04
N THR A 400 -1.74 -3.41 17.42
CA THR A 400 -1.84 -3.54 15.95
C THR A 400 -2.95 -2.60 15.45
N LEU A 401 -2.55 -1.47 14.86
CA LEU A 401 -3.46 -0.49 14.26
C LEU A 401 -3.58 -0.73 12.76
N THR A 402 -4.75 -0.49 12.19
CA THR A 402 -5.00 -0.63 10.75
C THR A 402 -5.81 0.55 10.24
N TYR A 403 -5.40 1.06 9.08
CA TYR A 403 -5.97 2.22 8.43
C TYR A 403 -6.01 2.03 6.92
N ASP A 404 -6.99 2.65 6.28
CA ASP A 404 -7.14 2.67 4.83
C ASP A 404 -6.57 3.98 4.26
N LEU A 405 -5.81 3.92 3.17
CA LEU A 405 -5.31 5.12 2.50
C LEU A 405 -6.49 5.85 1.84
N LYS A 406 -6.90 6.99 2.40
CA LYS A 406 -7.97 7.84 1.84
C LYS A 406 -7.44 8.67 0.69
N GLU A 407 -6.27 9.30 0.88
CA GLU A 407 -5.73 10.23 -0.11
C GLU A 407 -4.21 10.43 -0.03
N THR A 408 -3.54 10.53 -1.18
CA THR A 408 -2.17 11.07 -1.26
C THR A 408 -2.20 12.60 -1.27
N MET A 409 -1.58 13.21 -0.28
CA MET A 409 -1.62 14.67 -0.08
C MET A 409 -0.63 15.38 -0.99
N ARG A 410 -0.90 16.65 -1.28
CA ARG A 410 0.00 17.49 -2.09
C ARG A 410 1.38 17.67 -1.45
N TYR A 411 1.38 17.86 -0.13
CA TYR A 411 2.55 17.97 0.73
C TYR A 411 2.11 17.81 2.20
N GLY A 412 3.05 17.67 3.12
CA GLY A 412 2.83 17.58 4.58
C GLY A 412 2.63 18.94 5.24
N GLU A 413 3.21 19.18 6.42
CA GLU A 413 3.14 20.51 7.04
C GLU A 413 3.82 21.58 6.18
N ASN A 414 4.88 21.16 5.46
CA ASN A 414 5.69 22.00 4.59
C ASN A 414 5.77 21.43 3.17
N GLY A 415 5.93 22.31 2.18
CA GLY A 415 5.88 21.96 0.75
C GLY A 415 6.90 20.91 0.26
N HIS A 416 7.99 20.69 0.99
CA HIS A 416 9.02 19.69 0.66
C HIS A 416 8.72 18.29 1.22
N GLN A 417 7.76 18.17 2.14
CA GLN A 417 7.39 16.92 2.78
C GLN A 417 6.31 16.22 1.96
N LYS A 418 6.47 14.94 1.64
CA LYS A 418 5.37 14.11 1.13
C LYS A 418 4.43 13.74 2.28
N ALA A 419 3.14 13.59 2.00
CA ALA A 419 2.16 13.19 3.01
C ALA A 419 1.01 12.37 2.43
N TRP A 420 0.33 11.66 3.31
CA TRP A 420 -0.77 10.76 3.02
C TRP A 420 -1.80 10.88 4.13
N LEU A 421 -3.07 10.89 3.77
CA LEU A 421 -4.19 10.86 4.70
C LEU A 421 -4.71 9.42 4.78
N TYR A 422 -4.68 8.88 5.99
CA TYR A 422 -5.21 7.57 6.31
C TYR A 422 -6.51 7.73 7.12
N GLU A 423 -7.47 6.85 6.86
CA GLU A 423 -8.75 6.76 7.54
C GLU A 423 -8.77 5.52 8.43
N ASP A 424 -9.43 5.61 9.58
CA ASP A 424 -9.68 4.45 10.41
C ASP A 424 -10.39 3.35 9.63
N ALA A 425 -9.95 2.10 9.81
CA ALA A 425 -10.64 0.97 9.20
C ALA A 425 -12.11 0.85 9.64
N LEU A 426 -12.50 1.48 10.75
CA LEU A 426 -13.89 1.73 11.14
C LEU A 426 -14.08 3.25 11.21
N PRO A 427 -14.65 3.92 10.19
CA PRO A 427 -14.74 5.39 10.18
C PRO A 427 -15.55 5.97 11.35
N LYS A 428 -15.25 7.22 11.68
CA LYS A 428 -15.88 8.02 12.75
C LYS A 428 -16.84 9.03 12.11
N SER A 429 -18.12 9.03 12.51
CA SER A 429 -19.12 9.86 11.84
C SER A 429 -18.92 11.36 12.10
N TYR A 430 -18.52 11.74 13.32
CA TYR A 430 -18.20 13.13 13.64
C TYR A 430 -16.71 13.37 13.44
N SER A 431 -16.29 13.40 12.17
CA SER A 431 -14.90 13.65 11.79
C SER A 431 -14.78 14.46 10.50
N ILE A 432 -13.64 15.12 10.32
CA ILE A 432 -13.36 15.89 9.10
C ILE A 432 -13.28 15.00 7.85
N LEU A 433 -13.02 13.71 8.00
CA LEU A 433 -12.92 12.74 6.91
C LEU A 433 -14.30 12.35 6.32
N GLU A 434 -15.36 12.52 7.11
CA GLU A 434 -16.75 12.26 6.72
C GLU A 434 -17.48 13.53 6.25
N ALA A 435 -16.79 14.68 6.19
CA ALA A 435 -17.38 15.92 5.74
C ALA A 435 -17.55 15.93 4.21
N GLU A 436 -18.74 16.29 3.74
CA GLU A 436 -19.02 16.53 2.33
C GLU A 436 -18.43 17.87 1.90
N GLN A 437 -17.50 17.84 0.94
CA GLN A 437 -16.91 19.06 0.41
C GLN A 437 -17.78 19.67 -0.71
N LEU A 438 -18.50 20.75 -0.38
CA LEU A 438 -19.45 21.43 -1.26
C LEU A 438 -18.81 22.46 -2.22
N ASN A 439 -17.56 22.86 -1.96
CA ASN A 439 -16.80 23.83 -2.77
C ASN A 439 -15.29 23.75 -2.48
N GLY A 440 -14.49 24.38 -3.34
CA GLY A 440 -13.09 24.68 -3.05
C GLY A 440 -12.10 23.64 -3.55
N LYS A 441 -10.82 23.88 -3.26
CA LYS A 441 -9.74 22.94 -3.56
C LYS A 441 -9.74 21.80 -2.56
N LYS A 442 -9.11 20.67 -2.90
CA LYS A 442 -8.78 19.62 -1.93
C LYS A 442 -8.13 20.19 -0.66
N LEU A 443 -8.41 19.55 0.48
CA LEU A 443 -7.83 19.92 1.77
C LEU A 443 -6.32 19.65 1.76
N SER A 444 -5.55 20.54 2.38
CA SER A 444 -4.13 20.32 2.66
C SER A 444 -3.93 19.61 4.01
N TYR A 445 -2.71 19.16 4.29
CA TYR A 445 -2.35 18.55 5.57
C TYR A 445 -2.71 19.46 6.77
N ASN A 446 -2.32 20.74 6.72
CA ASN A 446 -2.64 21.70 7.78
C ASN A 446 -4.13 22.02 7.85
N ASN A 447 -4.84 22.02 6.71
CA ASN A 447 -6.29 22.20 6.71
C ASN A 447 -7.00 21.10 7.51
N ILE A 448 -6.53 19.85 7.42
CA ILE A 448 -7.11 18.74 8.16
C ILE A 448 -6.85 18.90 9.67
N LYS A 449 -5.62 19.26 10.07
CA LYS A 449 -5.29 19.50 11.49
C LYS A 449 -6.11 20.65 12.10
N ASP A 450 -6.18 21.78 11.41
CA ASP A 450 -6.94 22.95 11.89
C ASP A 450 -8.45 22.66 11.92
N ALA A 451 -8.98 21.93 10.94
CA ALA A 451 -10.39 21.55 10.91
C ALA A 451 -10.76 20.53 11.99
N ASP A 452 -9.88 19.56 12.28
CA ASP A 452 -10.10 18.59 13.35
C ASP A 452 -10.15 19.28 14.72
N GLU A 453 -9.21 20.18 15.01
CA GLU A 453 -9.21 20.95 16.26
C GLU A 453 -10.42 21.91 16.34
N ALA A 454 -10.82 22.53 15.23
CA ALA A 454 -12.03 23.35 15.18
C ALA A 454 -13.30 22.54 15.51
N LEU A 455 -13.39 21.30 15.01
CA LEU A 455 -14.47 20.37 15.31
C LEU A 455 -14.48 19.90 16.77
N ARG A 456 -13.31 19.67 17.36
CA ARG A 456 -13.15 19.34 18.78
C ARG A 456 -13.59 20.49 19.68
N CYS A 457 -13.21 21.72 19.33
CA CYS A 457 -13.55 22.91 20.09
C CYS A 457 -15.04 23.27 19.99
N ILE A 458 -15.61 23.29 18.79
CA ILE A 458 -17.04 23.63 18.60
C ILE A 458 -17.98 22.63 19.28
N ARG A 459 -17.53 21.38 19.49
CA ARG A 459 -18.29 20.32 20.19
C ARG A 459 -18.60 20.67 21.65
N GLU A 460 -17.84 21.56 22.29
CA GLU A 460 -18.07 22.00 23.68
C GLU A 460 -19.32 22.89 23.85
N PHE A 461 -19.86 23.42 22.74
CA PHE A 461 -20.86 24.48 22.73
C PHE A 461 -22.18 24.03 22.07
N ASP A 462 -23.15 23.65 22.89
CA ASP A 462 -24.46 23.16 22.44
C ASP A 462 -25.59 24.15 22.65
N ASP A 463 -25.54 24.98 23.70
CA ASP A 463 -26.71 25.74 24.18
C ASP A 463 -27.09 26.90 23.27
N LYS A 464 -26.09 27.56 22.65
CA LYS A 464 -26.27 28.76 21.81
C LYS A 464 -25.64 28.58 20.42
N PRO A 465 -26.15 29.26 19.38
CA PRO A 465 -25.38 29.51 18.16
C PRO A 465 -23.95 29.96 18.49
N THR A 466 -22.97 29.23 17.98
CA THR A 466 -21.55 29.42 18.28
C THR A 466 -20.73 29.36 17.00
N VAL A 467 -19.72 30.22 16.92
CA VAL A 467 -18.68 30.21 15.89
C VAL A 467 -17.33 30.06 16.57
N VAL A 468 -16.54 29.09 16.11
CA VAL A 468 -15.13 28.91 16.47
C VAL A 468 -14.28 29.25 15.24
N ALA A 469 -13.35 30.19 15.41
CA ALA A 469 -12.30 30.51 14.46
C ALA A 469 -10.98 29.92 14.94
N MET A 470 -10.39 29.06 14.10
CA MET A 470 -9.18 28.30 14.38
C MET A 470 -8.07 28.73 13.43
N LYS A 471 -6.85 28.86 13.96
CA LYS A 471 -5.64 29.15 13.19
C LYS A 471 -4.45 28.40 13.80
N HIS A 472 -3.77 27.57 13.02
CA HIS A 472 -2.60 26.82 13.49
C HIS A 472 -2.88 26.04 14.79
N MET A 473 -4.01 25.32 14.81
CA MET A 473 -4.51 24.52 15.94
C MET A 473 -4.76 25.31 17.24
N ASN A 474 -4.92 26.64 17.16
CA ASN A 474 -5.29 27.48 18.30
C ASN A 474 -6.56 28.30 17.98
N PRO A 475 -7.49 28.43 18.95
CA PRO A 475 -8.68 29.25 18.77
C PRO A 475 -8.27 30.72 18.79
N CYS A 476 -8.33 31.40 17.64
CA CYS A 476 -8.10 32.85 17.58
C CYS A 476 -9.35 33.65 17.95
N GLY A 477 -10.54 33.04 17.84
CA GLY A 477 -11.78 33.67 18.28
C GLY A 477 -12.91 32.68 18.46
N ILE A 478 -13.64 32.79 19.58
CA ILE A 478 -14.88 32.04 19.82
C ILE A 478 -15.96 33.06 20.16
N GLY A 479 -17.11 32.97 19.51
CA GLY A 479 -18.25 33.85 19.75
C GLY A 479 -19.55 33.06 19.82
N GLN A 480 -20.43 33.41 20.76
CA GLN A 480 -21.78 32.89 20.90
C GLN A 480 -22.80 34.01 20.80
N GLY A 481 -24.01 33.72 20.32
CA GLY A 481 -25.09 34.70 20.30
C GLY A 481 -26.46 34.06 20.15
N ASP A 482 -27.50 34.88 20.11
CA ASP A 482 -28.87 34.41 19.92
C ASP A 482 -29.11 34.01 18.45
N THR A 483 -28.30 34.55 17.55
CA THR A 483 -28.25 34.18 16.13
C THR A 483 -26.83 33.82 15.71
N LEU A 484 -26.70 33.07 14.61
CA LEU A 484 -25.39 32.72 14.07
C LEU A 484 -24.64 33.95 13.52
N GLU A 485 -25.39 34.95 13.05
CA GLU A 485 -24.85 36.23 12.58
C GLU A 485 -24.17 37.00 13.73
N GLU A 486 -24.79 37.04 14.90
CA GLU A 486 -24.23 37.67 16.10
C GLU A 486 -23.03 36.89 16.65
N ALA A 487 -23.11 35.55 16.66
CA ALA A 487 -22.00 34.69 17.02
C ALA A 487 -20.77 34.91 16.11
N TRP A 488 -21.01 35.09 14.80
CA TRP A 488 -19.97 35.46 13.85
C TRP A 488 -19.33 36.81 14.16
N ASP A 489 -20.13 37.86 14.39
CA ASP A 489 -19.60 39.20 14.71
C ASP A 489 -18.71 39.13 15.95
N ARG A 490 -19.15 38.43 16.99
CA ARG A 490 -18.40 38.22 18.23
C ARG A 490 -17.11 37.45 18.02
N ALA A 491 -17.12 36.38 17.24
CA ALA A 491 -15.92 35.60 16.93
C ALA A 491 -14.93 36.40 16.06
N TYR A 492 -15.42 37.21 15.13
CA TYR A 492 -14.60 38.09 14.29
C TYR A 492 -13.99 39.24 15.10
N GLU A 493 -14.73 39.83 16.03
CA GLU A 493 -14.24 40.91 16.90
C GLU A 493 -13.24 40.42 17.95
N ALA A 494 -13.25 39.14 18.29
CA ALA A 494 -12.27 38.54 19.20
C ALA A 494 -10.83 38.67 18.69
N ASP A 495 -10.59 38.37 17.40
CA ASP A 495 -9.32 38.65 16.72
C ASP A 495 -9.52 38.79 15.20
N SER A 496 -9.83 40.02 14.79
CA SER A 496 -10.09 40.33 13.37
C SER A 496 -8.86 40.19 12.47
N VAL A 497 -7.65 40.14 13.05
CA VAL A 497 -6.40 40.02 12.29
C VAL A 497 -6.10 38.54 12.02
N SER A 498 -6.10 37.71 13.06
CA SER A 498 -5.72 36.30 12.96
C SER A 498 -6.78 35.42 12.30
N ILE A 499 -8.06 35.82 12.35
CA ILE A 499 -9.14 35.12 11.64
C ILE A 499 -8.95 35.13 10.11
N PHE A 500 -8.12 36.03 9.57
CA PHE A 500 -7.80 36.07 8.15
C PHE A 500 -7.13 34.77 7.68
N GLY A 501 -7.79 34.07 6.77
CA GLY A 501 -7.38 32.75 6.27
C GLY A 501 -7.51 31.65 7.33
N GLY A 502 -8.38 31.84 8.33
CA GLY A 502 -8.68 30.85 9.36
C GLY A 502 -9.63 29.75 8.88
N VAL A 503 -9.82 28.77 9.76
CA VAL A 503 -10.81 27.70 9.65
C VAL A 503 -11.97 28.03 10.58
N ILE A 504 -13.18 28.09 10.03
CA ILE A 504 -14.38 28.48 10.77
C ILE A 504 -15.28 27.26 10.96
N ALA A 505 -15.64 26.94 12.20
CA ALA A 505 -16.65 25.95 12.54
C ALA A 505 -17.88 26.62 13.15
N LEU A 506 -19.06 26.27 12.65
CA LEU A 506 -20.35 26.79 13.10
C LEU A 506 -21.23 25.64 13.57
N ASN A 507 -21.80 25.73 14.78
CA ASN A 507 -22.61 24.64 15.36
C ASN A 507 -24.09 24.62 14.91
N ARG A 508 -24.47 25.49 13.96
CA ARG A 508 -25.82 25.61 13.39
C ARG A 508 -25.77 25.75 11.88
N LYS A 509 -26.91 25.54 11.24
CA LYS A 509 -27.10 25.75 9.80
C LYS A 509 -26.76 27.21 9.43
N VAL A 510 -25.97 27.40 8.38
CA VAL A 510 -25.53 28.73 7.94
C VAL A 510 -26.60 29.41 7.10
N ASP A 511 -27.06 30.56 7.57
CA ASP A 511 -28.00 31.43 6.87
C ASP A 511 -27.31 32.47 5.95
N LEU A 512 -28.09 33.15 5.12
CA LEU A 512 -27.59 34.16 4.17
C LEU A 512 -26.94 35.36 4.86
N ALA A 513 -27.43 35.78 6.03
CA ALA A 513 -26.93 36.95 6.73
C ALA A 513 -25.49 36.72 7.22
N THR A 514 -25.28 35.57 7.88
CA THR A 514 -23.97 35.09 8.33
C THR A 514 -23.04 34.87 7.14
N ALA A 515 -23.50 34.19 6.09
CA ALA A 515 -22.72 33.95 4.87
C ALA A 515 -22.21 35.23 4.22
N LYS A 516 -23.04 36.28 4.12
CA LYS A 516 -22.65 37.58 3.56
C LYS A 516 -21.56 38.27 4.36
N LYS A 517 -21.52 38.09 5.69
CA LYS A 517 -20.44 38.64 6.53
C LYS A 517 -19.15 37.86 6.35
N MET A 518 -19.20 36.53 6.42
CA MET A 518 -18.03 35.66 6.18
C MET A 518 -17.40 35.90 4.80
N HIS A 519 -18.22 36.15 3.77
CA HIS A 519 -17.75 36.39 2.39
C HIS A 519 -16.80 37.60 2.25
N LYS A 520 -16.94 38.60 3.12
CA LYS A 520 -16.17 39.86 3.07
C LYS A 520 -14.68 39.65 3.32
N ILE A 521 -14.31 38.60 4.05
CA ILE A 521 -12.91 38.31 4.38
C ILE A 521 -12.41 37.06 3.66
N PHE A 522 -11.11 36.83 3.72
CA PHE A 522 -10.52 35.58 3.22
C PHE A 522 -10.59 34.53 4.32
N LEU A 523 -11.19 33.37 4.02
CA LEU A 523 -11.26 32.20 4.88
C LEU A 523 -10.77 30.99 4.08
N GLU A 524 -10.07 30.07 4.73
CA GLU A 524 -9.59 28.84 4.10
C GLU A 524 -10.70 27.78 4.06
N ILE A 525 -11.41 27.60 5.19
CA ILE A 525 -12.43 26.57 5.39
C ILE A 525 -13.61 27.14 6.20
N ILE A 526 -14.82 26.73 5.83
CA ILE A 526 -16.04 26.89 6.63
C ILE A 526 -16.65 25.50 6.82
N ILE A 527 -16.98 25.13 8.06
CA ILE A 527 -17.56 23.85 8.45
C ILE A 527 -18.87 24.09 9.20
N ALA A 528 -19.95 23.44 8.80
CA ALA A 528 -21.25 23.55 9.46
C ALA A 528 -22.10 22.28 9.27
N PRO A 529 -23.14 22.09 10.11
CA PRO A 529 -24.10 20.99 9.92
C PRO A 529 -24.89 21.07 8.61
N ASP A 530 -25.22 22.28 8.16
CA ASP A 530 -25.85 22.50 6.86
C ASP A 530 -25.76 23.97 6.42
N TYR A 531 -26.22 24.27 5.20
CA TYR A 531 -26.26 25.60 4.63
C TYR A 531 -27.63 25.86 3.99
N ASP A 532 -28.16 27.08 4.12
CA ASP A 532 -29.26 27.51 3.23
C ASP A 532 -28.74 27.61 1.77
N GLU A 533 -29.63 27.40 0.81
CA GLU A 533 -29.25 27.38 -0.62
C GLU A 533 -28.66 28.73 -1.06
N ASP A 534 -29.28 29.83 -0.66
CA ASP A 534 -28.82 31.19 -0.94
C ASP A 534 -27.54 31.56 -0.20
N ALA A 535 -27.35 31.06 1.02
CA ALA A 535 -26.12 31.18 1.80
C ALA A 535 -24.95 30.48 1.10
N LEU A 536 -25.17 29.24 0.64
CA LEU A 536 -24.17 28.46 -0.09
C LEU A 536 -23.78 29.14 -1.42
N GLU A 537 -24.77 29.67 -2.16
CA GLU A 537 -24.52 30.42 -3.40
C GLU A 537 -23.68 31.69 -3.13
N ALA A 538 -24.03 32.44 -2.08
CA ALA A 538 -23.30 33.63 -1.68
C ALA A 538 -21.84 33.31 -1.32
N LEU A 539 -21.60 32.25 -0.55
CA LEU A 539 -20.25 31.82 -0.17
C LEU A 539 -19.42 31.34 -1.38
N LYS A 540 -20.04 30.68 -2.35
CA LYS A 540 -19.36 30.19 -3.58
C LYS A 540 -18.97 31.32 -4.52
N THR A 541 -19.74 32.40 -4.54
CA THR A 541 -19.57 33.50 -5.48
C THR A 541 -18.18 34.14 -5.36
N LYS A 542 -17.40 34.13 -6.45
CA LYS A 542 -16.03 34.69 -6.52
C LYS A 542 -14.99 34.05 -5.56
N LYS A 543 -15.34 33.01 -4.79
CA LYS A 543 -14.45 32.33 -3.80
C LYS A 543 -14.22 30.87 -4.18
N LYS A 544 -13.75 30.62 -5.41
CA LYS A 544 -13.56 29.27 -5.98
C LYS A 544 -12.64 28.34 -5.18
N ASN A 545 -11.78 28.88 -4.31
CA ASN A 545 -10.79 28.11 -3.55
C ASN A 545 -11.18 27.80 -2.10
N MET A 546 -12.15 28.53 -1.55
CA MET A 546 -12.58 28.38 -0.15
C MET A 546 -13.30 27.05 0.02
N ARG A 547 -12.89 26.24 1.00
CA ARG A 547 -13.51 24.94 1.26
C ARG A 547 -14.76 25.16 2.09
N ILE A 548 -15.88 24.64 1.61
CA ILE A 548 -17.15 24.66 2.33
C ILE A 548 -17.48 23.22 2.62
N LEU A 549 -17.56 22.86 3.90
CA LEU A 549 -17.68 21.49 4.37
C LEU A 549 -18.98 21.32 5.14
N LYS A 550 -19.77 20.32 4.76
CA LYS A 550 -20.98 19.91 5.46
C LYS A 550 -20.70 18.64 6.26
N LEU A 551 -21.00 18.64 7.55
CA LEU A 551 -20.77 17.48 8.44
C LEU A 551 -21.94 17.32 9.41
N ASP A 552 -22.49 16.12 9.59
CA ASP A 552 -23.58 15.91 10.55
C ASP A 552 -23.09 15.98 12.01
N PHE A 553 -23.54 17.02 12.73
CA PHE A 553 -23.17 17.24 14.14
C PHE A 553 -24.02 16.42 15.12
N SER A 554 -25.07 15.71 14.65
CA SER A 554 -25.90 14.85 15.51
C SER A 554 -25.14 13.68 16.13
N LYS A 555 -23.95 13.37 15.60
CA LYS A 555 -23.07 12.27 16.04
C LYS A 555 -21.91 12.73 16.91
N LYS A 556 -21.88 13.99 17.35
CA LYS A 556 -20.76 14.57 18.12
C LYS A 556 -20.41 13.83 19.42
N ASP A 557 -21.41 13.19 20.03
CA ASP A 557 -21.29 12.45 21.29
C ASP A 557 -21.09 10.93 21.08
N GLU A 558 -20.69 10.51 19.88
CA GLU A 558 -20.31 9.12 19.62
C GLU A 558 -19.10 8.70 20.50
N PRO A 559 -19.03 7.43 20.96
CA PRO A 559 -17.98 6.99 21.88
C PRO A 559 -16.58 7.31 21.39
N THR A 560 -15.74 7.94 22.21
CA THR A 560 -14.39 8.38 21.83
C THR A 560 -13.47 7.20 21.49
N ARG A 561 -12.36 7.52 20.83
CA ARG A 561 -11.24 6.59 20.60
C ARG A 561 -9.98 7.17 21.19
N HIS A 562 -9.01 6.32 21.47
CA HIS A 562 -7.72 6.80 21.92
C HIS A 562 -7.08 7.74 20.88
N GLU A 563 -6.48 8.82 21.35
CA GLU A 563 -5.60 9.67 20.58
C GLU A 563 -4.22 9.04 20.51
N THR A 564 -3.54 9.22 19.38
CA THR A 564 -2.20 8.69 19.18
C THR A 564 -1.24 9.77 18.70
N VAL A 565 -0.06 9.83 19.31
CA VAL A 565 1.01 10.78 18.92
C VAL A 565 2.30 10.01 18.67
N SER A 566 2.95 10.27 17.53
CA SER A 566 4.23 9.65 17.21
C SER A 566 5.36 10.21 18.08
N VAL A 567 6.27 9.35 18.53
CA VAL A 567 7.54 9.73 19.15
C VAL A 567 8.71 9.06 18.42
N MET A 568 9.93 9.55 18.63
CA MET A 568 11.11 8.90 18.03
C MET A 568 11.20 7.44 18.50
N GLY A 569 10.95 6.51 17.58
CA GLY A 569 11.00 5.06 17.85
C GLY A 569 9.68 4.44 18.34
N GLY A 570 8.56 5.17 18.40
CA GLY A 570 7.30 4.60 18.88
C GLY A 570 6.07 5.51 18.79
N LEU A 571 5.07 5.20 19.62
CA LEU A 571 3.76 5.84 19.66
C LEU A 571 3.33 6.02 21.14
N LEU A 572 2.74 7.17 21.45
CA LEU A 572 1.97 7.41 22.67
C LEU A 572 0.48 7.24 22.35
N MET A 573 -0.28 6.67 23.27
CA MET A 573 -1.72 6.47 23.14
C MET A 573 -2.42 6.87 24.46
N GLN A 574 -3.49 7.65 24.38
CA GLN A 574 -4.24 8.15 25.54
C GLN A 574 -5.72 8.35 25.21
N ASP A 575 -6.57 8.54 26.22
CA ASP A 575 -7.96 8.95 25.99
C ASP A 575 -8.07 10.38 25.45
N GLN A 576 -9.16 10.65 24.73
CA GLN A 576 -9.54 12.01 24.35
C GLN A 576 -10.04 12.77 25.58
N ASP A 577 -9.58 14.02 25.73
CA ASP A 577 -10.13 14.94 26.72
C ASP A 577 -11.51 15.45 26.29
N VAL A 578 -12.54 14.74 26.73
CA VAL A 578 -13.96 15.01 26.44
C VAL A 578 -14.78 15.24 27.71
N LEU A 579 -14.10 15.57 28.82
CA LEU A 579 -14.78 15.82 30.09
C LEU A 579 -15.88 16.87 29.89
N ALA A 580 -17.10 16.53 30.33
CA ALA A 580 -18.21 17.45 30.37
C ALA A 580 -18.12 18.27 31.66
N GLU A 581 -17.92 19.57 31.51
CA GLU A 581 -17.68 20.48 32.61
C GLU A 581 -18.96 20.82 33.37
N ASP A 582 -18.93 20.73 34.70
CA ASP A 582 -20.02 21.13 35.59
C ASP A 582 -19.49 22.13 36.63
N ALA A 583 -20.02 23.36 36.60
CA ALA A 583 -19.61 24.41 37.52
C ALA A 583 -19.99 24.11 38.99
N SER A 584 -20.91 23.18 39.23
CA SER A 584 -21.31 22.77 40.58
C SER A 584 -20.25 21.93 41.31
N ASP A 585 -19.31 21.35 40.56
CA ASP A 585 -18.15 20.63 41.10
C ASP A 585 -17.00 21.55 41.51
N TRP A 586 -17.08 22.85 41.19
CA TRP A 586 -15.99 23.80 41.42
C TRP A 586 -15.98 24.36 42.85
N GLU A 587 -14.78 24.49 43.41
CA GLU A 587 -14.56 25.05 44.75
C GLU A 587 -14.21 26.53 44.68
N CYS A 588 -15.01 27.41 45.31
CA CYS A 588 -14.63 28.81 45.52
C CYS A 588 -13.64 28.92 46.68
N VAL A 589 -12.39 29.28 46.39
CA VAL A 589 -11.29 29.31 47.36
C VAL A 589 -11.00 30.69 47.94
N THR A 590 -11.62 31.74 47.41
CA THR A 590 -11.49 33.14 47.87
C THR A 590 -12.65 33.60 48.75
N ALA A 591 -12.44 34.72 49.45
CA ALA A 591 -13.46 35.37 50.26
C ALA A 591 -14.61 35.96 49.41
N VAL A 592 -14.29 36.48 48.24
CA VAL A 592 -15.27 36.93 47.24
C VAL A 592 -15.74 35.73 46.43
N LYS A 593 -17.05 35.56 46.30
CA LYS A 593 -17.67 34.51 45.49
C LYS A 593 -17.97 35.02 44.08
N PRO A 594 -17.88 34.18 43.04
CA PRO A 594 -18.30 34.57 41.70
C PRO A 594 -19.81 34.85 41.67
N THR A 595 -20.21 35.86 40.90
CA THR A 595 -21.62 36.08 40.56
C THR A 595 -22.10 35.04 39.55
N GLU A 596 -23.42 34.92 39.33
CA GLU A 596 -23.96 34.00 38.33
C GLU A 596 -23.44 34.30 36.92
N ASP A 597 -23.32 35.59 36.55
CA ASP A 597 -22.80 35.99 35.25
C ASP A 597 -21.30 35.74 35.13
N GLN A 598 -20.53 35.95 36.20
CA GLN A 598 -19.12 35.55 36.23
C GLN A 598 -18.97 34.04 36.09
N LEU A 599 -19.84 33.24 36.72
CA LEU A 599 -19.78 31.78 36.60
C LEU A 599 -20.05 31.31 35.17
N LYS A 600 -20.99 31.96 34.44
CA LYS A 600 -21.19 31.71 33.00
C LYS A 600 -19.96 32.08 32.18
N SER A 601 -19.36 33.24 32.42
CA SER A 601 -18.10 33.64 31.77
C SER A 601 -16.97 32.66 32.06
N LEU A 602 -16.84 32.19 33.31
CA LEU A 602 -15.81 31.24 33.72
C LEU A 602 -16.01 29.88 33.03
N MET A 603 -17.25 29.39 32.92
CA MET A 603 -17.57 28.17 32.18
C MET A 603 -17.24 28.30 30.69
N PHE A 604 -17.61 29.42 30.06
CA PHE A 604 -17.24 29.69 28.67
C PHE A 604 -15.71 29.72 28.49
N ALA A 605 -15.00 30.48 29.34
CA ALA A 605 -13.55 30.62 29.29
C ALA A 605 -12.84 29.27 29.54
N TRP A 606 -13.37 28.45 30.45
CA TRP A 606 -12.84 27.12 30.76
C TRP A 606 -12.95 26.16 29.59
N LYS A 607 -14.12 26.11 28.94
CA LYS A 607 -14.31 25.36 27.68
C LYS A 607 -13.37 25.85 26.58
N ALA A 608 -13.16 27.16 26.46
CA ALA A 608 -12.25 27.73 25.46
C ALA A 608 -10.77 27.36 25.74
N VAL A 609 -10.30 27.49 26.98
CA VAL A 609 -8.88 27.27 27.33
C VAL A 609 -8.44 25.81 27.14
N LYS A 610 -9.36 24.86 27.29
CA LYS A 610 -9.15 23.42 27.01
C LYS A 610 -8.66 23.12 25.57
N HIS A 611 -8.94 24.02 24.63
CA HIS A 611 -8.59 23.87 23.21
C HIS A 611 -7.43 24.79 22.76
N ALA A 612 -6.86 25.60 23.66
CA ALA A 612 -5.65 26.37 23.40
C ALA A 612 -4.39 25.58 23.78
N LYS A 613 -3.29 25.74 23.03
CA LYS A 613 -2.03 25.03 23.34
C LYS A 613 -1.38 25.58 24.62
N SER A 614 -0.82 24.69 25.43
CA SER A 614 -0.28 24.99 26.76
C SER A 614 1.10 25.68 26.74
N ASN A 615 1.43 26.52 27.72
CA ASN A 615 0.53 27.03 28.76
C ASN A 615 -0.47 28.02 28.16
N ALA A 616 -1.75 27.85 28.49
CA ALA A 616 -2.83 28.65 27.94
C ALA A 616 -3.52 29.52 29.00
N ILE A 617 -3.76 30.79 28.62
CA ILE A 617 -4.64 31.72 29.31
C ILE A 617 -5.69 32.22 28.33
N VAL A 618 -6.96 32.15 28.71
CA VAL A 618 -8.05 32.78 27.97
C VAL A 618 -8.67 33.86 28.84
N VAL A 619 -8.71 35.08 28.30
CA VAL A 619 -9.54 36.17 28.80
C VAL A 619 -10.83 36.16 28.00
N ALA A 620 -11.98 36.09 28.66
CA ALA A 620 -13.28 36.01 27.98
C ALA A 620 -14.40 36.61 28.84
N ASN A 621 -15.55 36.85 28.20
CA ASN A 621 -16.84 36.97 28.87
C ASN A 621 -17.76 35.82 28.40
N ASP A 622 -19.05 35.84 28.76
CA ASP A 622 -20.01 34.79 28.39
C ASP A 622 -20.51 34.85 26.93
N GLU A 623 -19.98 35.80 26.15
CA GLU A 623 -20.32 36.02 24.75
C GLU A 623 -19.18 35.67 23.79
N ARG A 624 -17.93 35.96 24.18
CA ARG A 624 -16.75 35.70 23.35
C ARG A 624 -15.45 35.61 24.13
N THR A 625 -14.45 35.04 23.47
CA THR A 625 -13.04 35.26 23.84
C THR A 625 -12.68 36.72 23.57
N LEU A 626 -11.98 37.35 24.51
CA LEU A 626 -11.45 38.71 24.39
C LEU A 626 -9.95 38.72 24.11
N GLY A 627 -9.24 37.72 24.61
CA GLY A 627 -7.83 37.50 24.28
C GLY A 627 -7.39 36.10 24.66
N VAL A 628 -6.51 35.53 23.86
CA VAL A 628 -5.95 34.19 24.05
C VAL A 628 -4.43 34.31 24.06
N GLY A 629 -3.83 33.71 25.08
CA GLY A 629 -2.39 33.59 25.23
C GLY A 629 -2.00 32.13 25.29
N GLU A 630 -1.66 31.57 24.14
CA GLU A 630 -1.35 30.16 23.93
C GLU A 630 0.14 29.87 23.77
N GLY A 631 0.52 28.62 24.06
CA GLY A 631 1.79 28.01 23.63
C GLY A 631 3.04 28.52 24.34
N GLN A 632 2.91 29.27 25.44
CA GLN A 632 4.08 29.84 26.12
C GLN A 632 4.69 28.86 27.11
N PRO A 633 6.03 28.78 27.20
CA PRO A 633 6.72 28.03 28.26
C PRO A 633 6.41 28.56 29.66
N ASN A 634 6.06 29.85 29.78
CA ASN A 634 5.82 30.53 31.05
C ASN A 634 4.41 31.14 31.10
N ARG A 635 3.67 30.86 32.18
CA ARG A 635 2.24 31.16 32.30
C ARG A 635 1.93 32.65 32.40
N ILE A 636 2.78 33.43 33.08
CA ILE A 636 2.61 34.89 33.15
C ILE A 636 2.77 35.55 31.77
N ASP A 637 3.52 34.95 30.85
CA ASP A 637 3.67 35.49 29.50
C ASP A 637 2.42 35.18 28.65
N SER A 638 1.82 34.00 28.80
CA SER A 638 0.46 33.73 28.28
C SER A 638 -0.56 34.73 28.80
N GLU A 639 -0.52 35.05 30.10
CA GLU A 639 -1.47 35.99 30.69
C GLU A 639 -1.31 37.42 30.16
N LYS A 640 -0.07 37.91 30.06
CA LYS A 640 0.22 39.20 29.45
C LYS A 640 -0.30 39.28 28.03
N ILE A 641 -0.02 38.26 27.20
CA ILE A 641 -0.52 38.20 25.82
C ILE A 641 -2.04 38.26 25.78
N ALA A 642 -2.72 37.46 26.61
CA ALA A 642 -4.18 37.41 26.63
C ALA A 642 -4.82 38.74 27.09
N ILE A 643 -4.29 39.37 28.13
CA ILE A 643 -4.80 40.66 28.64
C ILE A 643 -4.46 41.81 27.68
N ASP A 644 -3.25 41.86 27.15
CA ASP A 644 -2.83 42.88 26.17
C ASP A 644 -3.68 42.78 24.89
N HIS A 645 -4.01 41.56 24.46
CA HIS A 645 -4.90 41.34 23.32
C HIS A 645 -6.35 41.78 23.62
N ALA A 646 -6.85 41.48 24.83
CA ALA A 646 -8.18 41.94 25.24
C ALA A 646 -8.28 43.47 25.27
N GLY A 647 -7.24 44.17 25.74
CA GLY A 647 -7.12 45.62 25.66
C GLY A 647 -8.38 46.37 26.10
N ASP A 648 -8.90 47.23 25.23
CA ASP A 648 -10.11 48.04 25.49
C ASP A 648 -11.42 47.22 25.49
N ALA A 649 -11.38 45.93 25.12
CA ALA A 649 -12.54 45.04 25.15
C ALA A 649 -12.80 44.42 26.54
N LEU A 650 -11.92 44.65 27.52
CA LEU A 650 -12.13 44.26 28.90
C LEU A 650 -13.38 44.96 29.48
N ASP A 651 -14.39 44.18 29.84
CA ASP A 651 -15.60 44.63 30.51
C ASP A 651 -15.69 44.08 31.94
N GLU A 652 -16.73 44.46 32.70
CA GLU A 652 -16.94 43.98 34.08
C GLU A 652 -17.25 42.46 34.16
N ARG A 653 -17.55 41.82 33.02
CA ARG A 653 -17.79 40.37 32.91
C ARG A 653 -16.52 39.61 32.51
N ALA A 654 -15.42 40.30 32.22
CA ALA A 654 -14.18 39.69 31.80
C ALA A 654 -13.57 38.85 32.93
N VAL A 655 -13.27 37.59 32.60
CA VAL A 655 -12.67 36.61 33.49
C VAL A 655 -11.45 35.97 32.84
N ILE A 656 -10.62 35.32 33.66
CA ILE A 656 -9.50 34.51 33.19
C ILE A 656 -9.80 33.02 33.42
N ALA A 657 -9.51 32.20 32.42
CA ALA A 657 -9.34 30.76 32.58
C ALA A 657 -7.87 30.37 32.33
N SER A 658 -7.35 29.49 33.17
CA SER A 658 -5.98 28.98 33.08
C SER A 658 -5.98 27.48 32.97
N ASP A 659 -5.41 26.92 31.90
CA ASP A 659 -5.44 25.46 31.62
C ASP A 659 -4.83 24.58 32.73
N ALA A 660 -3.99 25.16 33.57
CA ALA A 660 -3.35 24.57 34.73
C ALA A 660 -3.23 25.58 35.88
N PHE A 661 -2.70 25.14 37.02
CA PHE A 661 -2.56 26.01 38.18
C PHE A 661 -1.54 27.14 37.95
N PHE A 662 -1.70 28.26 38.68
CA PHE A 662 -0.68 29.31 38.75
C PHE A 662 0.48 28.88 39.65
N PRO A 663 1.73 28.87 39.15
CA PRO A 663 2.88 28.48 39.96
C PRO A 663 3.27 29.55 40.99
N PHE A 664 2.94 30.82 40.73
CA PHE A 664 3.24 31.98 41.57
C PHE A 664 2.06 32.97 41.56
N SER A 665 2.04 33.89 42.53
CA SER A 665 1.00 34.92 42.63
C SER A 665 1.09 36.04 41.59
N ASP A 666 2.13 36.04 40.75
CA ASP A 666 2.41 37.10 39.76
C ASP A 666 1.31 37.21 38.70
N CYS A 667 0.77 36.08 38.28
CA CYS A 667 -0.40 35.95 37.41
C CYS A 667 -1.59 36.69 38.04
N VAL A 668 -1.99 36.31 39.25
CA VAL A 668 -3.11 36.93 39.96
C VAL A 668 -2.88 38.43 40.23
N GLU A 669 -1.66 38.83 40.55
CA GLU A 669 -1.30 40.25 40.73
C GLU A 669 -1.46 41.03 39.41
N TYR A 670 -1.06 40.43 38.28
CA TYR A 670 -1.18 41.05 36.98
C TYR A 670 -2.65 41.15 36.53
N ALA A 671 -3.44 40.09 36.67
CA ALA A 671 -4.89 40.11 36.48
C ALA A 671 -5.58 41.23 37.28
N GLY A 672 -5.25 41.35 38.57
CA GLY A 672 -5.81 42.37 39.45
C GLY A 672 -5.45 43.81 39.06
N LYS A 673 -4.24 44.03 38.54
CA LYS A 673 -3.82 45.34 38.01
C LYS A 673 -4.56 45.76 36.74
N HIS A 674 -5.10 44.79 35.99
CA HIS A 674 -5.82 45.02 34.74
C HIS A 674 -7.33 44.84 34.86
N GLY A 675 -7.86 44.81 36.09
CA GLY A 675 -9.29 44.91 36.34
C GLY A 675 -10.08 43.61 36.26
N ILE A 676 -9.43 42.45 36.08
CA ILE A 676 -10.08 41.14 36.07
C ILE A 676 -10.76 40.87 37.42
N LYS A 677 -11.99 40.35 37.39
CA LYS A 677 -12.83 40.16 38.59
C LYS A 677 -13.03 38.71 39.00
N ALA A 678 -12.82 37.76 38.09
CA ALA A 678 -12.90 36.35 38.42
C ALA A 678 -11.88 35.51 37.65
N ILE A 679 -11.43 34.41 38.26
CA ILE A 679 -10.46 33.48 37.69
C ILE A 679 -10.89 32.03 37.95
N VAL A 680 -10.77 31.16 36.93
CA VAL A 680 -10.88 29.70 37.04
C VAL A 680 -9.55 29.05 36.70
N GLN A 681 -9.13 28.12 37.55
CA GLN A 681 -7.94 27.28 37.37
C GLN A 681 -8.15 25.92 38.06
N PRO A 682 -7.31 24.90 37.85
CA PRO A 682 -7.47 23.62 38.55
C PRO A 682 -7.14 23.66 40.05
N GLY A 683 -6.18 24.50 40.45
CA GLY A 683 -5.50 24.36 41.75
C GLY A 683 -4.52 23.18 41.78
N GLY A 684 -3.94 22.91 42.94
CA GLY A 684 -2.97 21.82 43.18
C GLY A 684 -1.51 22.28 43.27
N SER A 685 -1.23 23.58 43.31
CA SER A 685 0.12 24.10 43.58
C SER A 685 0.43 24.02 45.07
N VAL A 686 1.69 23.69 45.42
CA VAL A 686 2.17 23.86 46.80
C VAL A 686 2.12 25.33 47.27
N ARG A 687 1.92 26.27 46.33
CA ARG A 687 1.81 27.71 46.56
C ARG A 687 0.42 28.27 46.28
N ASP A 688 -0.63 27.43 46.20
CA ASP A 688 -2.00 27.92 45.93
C ASP A 688 -2.41 29.04 46.89
N GLN A 689 -2.00 28.98 48.16
CA GLN A 689 -2.29 30.02 49.14
C GLN A 689 -1.74 31.40 48.73
N GLU A 690 -0.58 31.49 48.08
CA GLU A 690 -0.02 32.77 47.60
C GLU A 690 -0.95 33.40 46.54
N SER A 691 -1.48 32.59 45.63
CA SER A 691 -2.45 33.01 44.61
C SER A 691 -3.80 33.39 45.21
N ILE A 692 -4.30 32.62 46.19
CA ILE A 692 -5.55 32.90 46.92
C ILE A 692 -5.43 34.21 47.70
N ASP A 693 -4.34 34.42 48.42
CA ASP A 693 -4.09 35.65 49.19
C ASP A 693 -4.01 36.86 48.26
N MET A 694 -3.37 36.72 47.10
CA MET A 694 -3.31 37.78 46.09
C MET A 694 -4.69 38.07 45.48
N ALA A 695 -5.49 37.05 45.19
CA ALA A 695 -6.85 37.23 44.68
C ALA A 695 -7.72 37.96 45.70
N ASN A 696 -7.67 37.55 46.97
CA ASN A 696 -8.35 38.22 48.07
C ASN A 696 -7.92 39.68 48.23
N LYS A 697 -6.62 39.98 48.07
CA LYS A 697 -6.09 41.35 48.12
C LYS A 697 -6.69 42.26 47.03
N TYR A 698 -6.93 41.72 45.84
CA TYR A 698 -7.54 42.46 44.72
C TYR A 698 -9.07 42.33 44.64
N GLY A 699 -9.70 41.55 45.53
CA GLY A 699 -11.13 41.29 45.50
C GLY A 699 -11.59 40.43 44.32
N ILE A 700 -10.72 39.56 43.81
CA ILE A 700 -10.96 38.67 42.69
C ILE A 700 -11.59 37.38 43.21
N ALA A 701 -12.70 36.95 42.60
CA ALA A 701 -13.26 35.63 42.85
C ALA A 701 -12.41 34.55 42.17
N MET A 702 -12.02 33.49 42.87
CA MET A 702 -11.24 32.40 42.31
C MET A 702 -11.92 31.07 42.60
N VAL A 703 -12.06 30.26 41.55
CA VAL A 703 -12.59 28.90 41.64
C VAL A 703 -11.58 27.86 41.18
N PHE A 704 -11.52 26.74 41.91
CA PHE A 704 -10.71 25.57 41.59
C PHE A 704 -11.57 24.46 40.99
N THR A 705 -11.17 23.94 39.83
CA THR A 705 -11.88 22.85 39.15
C THR A 705 -11.38 21.46 39.54
N GLY A 706 -10.15 21.36 40.07
CA GLY A 706 -9.47 20.09 40.31
C GLY A 706 -9.02 19.34 39.04
N VAL A 707 -9.30 19.87 37.85
CA VAL A 707 -9.02 19.22 36.56
C VAL A 707 -8.11 20.11 35.70
N ARG A 708 -7.06 19.53 35.12
CA ARG A 708 -6.11 20.21 34.24
C ARG A 708 -6.29 19.77 32.80
N HIS A 709 -6.35 20.73 31.86
CA HIS A 709 -6.52 20.47 30.43
C HIS A 709 -5.27 20.87 29.62
N PHE A 710 -4.14 20.17 29.83
CA PHE A 710 -2.95 20.41 29.02
C PHE A 710 -3.10 19.89 27.60
N ARG A 711 -2.68 20.71 26.62
CA ARG A 711 -2.70 20.36 25.20
C ARG A 711 -1.43 20.88 24.52
N HIS A 712 -0.72 20.02 23.79
CA HIS A 712 0.54 20.35 23.13
C HIS A 712 0.43 20.29 21.60
#